data_AF-A0A5C6XFR9-F1
#
_entry.id   AF-A0A5C6XFR9-F1
#
_cell.length_a   1.000
_cell.length_b   1.000
_cell.length_c   1.000
_cell.angle_alpha   90.00
_cell.angle_beta   90.00
_cell.angle_gamma   90.00
#
_symmetry.space_group_name_H-M   'P 1'
#
loop_
_entity.id
_entity.type
_entity.pdbx_description
1 polymer ?
#
loop_
_entity_poly.entity_id
_entity_poly.type
_entity_poly.pdbx_seq_one_letter_code
_entity_poly.pdbx_strand_id
1 'polypeptide(L)'
;MQRLLLTHLCIGLLLALTSACSEETRGDDLTPGHAPDGGDVGEDTHDPNDPSDPDDPNNPGRAEGPGLPYHPGEPPPGTPDDVAQGVYYDIVYVRAPRYGDETNTEWPEVKDPIRMEPGTDLMLLRPDGSEEVLVSGGEKGAVIDPFVTFDGTSVLYSHCPDVVDVNTQRRDAPRAGCDIYRIELESRQIVRLTHQEWTPNTGAGNWSPNMLEAQERGQNYPGYGVFNLGATPLPGGKIMFTSSRDTMLPNKDFTFPNLRLYVMDADGKNVEPVGHLNLGSALHPNILHDGRVMFSSYESQGLRDQRNWALWVIYPDGRQWNPLMSSFASASSFHFFAQLSNGHVTVTEYYNQNNNGFGTLAAFPLTLPEPDRAPFGSPVPDDASNPRIQIGWYSNGNPQYMRFPFSPQGLYSLTPFALGGDSAASIHPDTGEFTGKVTHPSAAPHNDLLLVYTPGPANHLNRPTPIPYYDGGIYRLAAGEPVLNPEDLIEIKNDPAYNEQQPRAVVAYRDIYGIEEPARLSWLPEDQEHADELPTGSPFALLGSASLIKRDTRPGQGKDAFDGLEPFNTSQNNTGSNWFVQGADSGIYTDDDIWAVRIVAMETPTHRSYGTHSGVKFTNHANERLRILGEIPVRKFDDAGEPVVDPDGNPDTSFLAKIPADTPFTFQTLDRDGMVLNSSQTWHQLRPGEVRYDCGGCHAHSQSPTDFEATAAAREDYQIWDLTRTTPLLTRDDEGQPALIERSERAVDVEYLRDIQPLFERSCTPCHSESSTGGPAMDLVLDDTELIDGYPGTWHRLNNDAAAQWGIPPLVRVGESPRWRQANASRTIRKFQSRRSLLTWKVFGRRLDGWSNEDHPSASVPGDASTLPEGAHPNDSDLDYIGELMPPPGSDVPALTHDEKMTIARWIDLGSPVDHIDAAESGYGWFLDDLRPTLVVASPRERHISEPLQEIRFGAFDYYTALDEARTSVIADFEIQGRPAGSELADLFVESHDRVWALPLETPVSSGTITVTVYDQQGNQTRRERYFELSD
;
A
#
# COMPACT_ATOMS: atom_id res chain seq x y z
N MET A 1 -34.43 -23.01 -28.18
CA MET A 1 -33.72 -22.19 -29.18
C MET A 1 -34.03 -20.69 -29.13
N GLN A 2 -35.17 -20.22 -28.61
CA GLN A 2 -35.39 -18.78 -28.34
C GLN A 2 -34.89 -18.28 -26.96
N ARG A 3 -34.41 -19.18 -26.08
CA ARG A 3 -33.75 -18.81 -24.80
C ARG A 3 -32.23 -18.64 -24.90
N LEU A 4 -31.60 -18.94 -26.03
CA LEU A 4 -30.15 -18.73 -26.24
C LEU A 4 -29.82 -17.36 -26.86
N LEU A 5 -30.79 -16.71 -27.52
CA LEU A 5 -30.59 -15.38 -28.12
C LEU A 5 -30.71 -14.23 -27.11
N LEU A 6 -31.48 -14.39 -26.02
CA LEU A 6 -31.56 -13.35 -24.98
C LEU A 6 -30.29 -13.28 -24.12
N THR A 7 -29.59 -14.40 -23.92
CA THR A 7 -28.35 -14.44 -23.12
C THR A 7 -27.17 -13.77 -23.84
N HIS A 8 -27.16 -13.74 -25.18
CA HIS A 8 -26.11 -13.06 -25.95
C HIS A 8 -26.36 -11.55 -26.11
N LEU A 9 -27.61 -11.08 -25.97
CA LEU A 9 -27.91 -9.64 -25.96
C LEU A 9 -27.67 -8.98 -24.59
N CYS A 10 -27.82 -9.72 -23.47
CA CYS A 10 -27.53 -9.17 -22.14
C CYS A 10 -26.02 -9.06 -21.84
N ILE A 11 -25.18 -9.93 -22.43
CA ILE A 11 -23.72 -9.88 -22.23
C ILE A 11 -23.08 -8.76 -23.06
N GLY A 12 -23.62 -8.44 -24.25
CA GLY A 12 -23.18 -7.30 -25.05
C GLY A 12 -23.56 -5.93 -24.48
N LEU A 13 -24.60 -5.85 -23.63
CA LEU A 13 -25.05 -4.60 -23.02
C LEU A 13 -24.30 -4.28 -21.71
N LEU A 14 -23.86 -5.30 -20.96
CA LEU A 14 -23.05 -5.11 -19.75
C LEU A 14 -21.61 -4.66 -20.07
N LEU A 15 -21.03 -5.11 -21.20
CA LEU A 15 -19.71 -4.66 -21.65
C LEU A 15 -19.69 -3.22 -22.21
N ALA A 16 -20.84 -2.68 -22.60
CA ALA A 16 -20.96 -1.28 -23.05
C ALA A 16 -21.23 -0.31 -21.88
N LEU A 17 -21.87 -0.77 -20.79
CA LEU A 17 -22.18 0.06 -19.62
C LEU A 17 -20.99 0.26 -18.66
N THR A 18 -20.01 -0.65 -18.65
CA THR A 18 -18.76 -0.46 -17.90
C THR A 18 -17.75 0.45 -18.62
N SER A 19 -17.89 0.65 -19.93
CA SER A 19 -17.07 1.58 -20.72
C SER A 19 -17.66 3.00 -20.81
N ALA A 20 -18.97 3.17 -20.59
CA ALA A 20 -19.66 4.46 -20.78
C ALA A 20 -19.85 5.31 -19.51
N CYS A 21 -19.33 4.90 -18.35
CA CYS A 21 -19.38 5.71 -17.11
C CYS A 21 -18.13 6.57 -16.87
N SER A 22 -17.22 6.69 -17.84
CA SER A 22 -16.02 7.56 -17.76
C SER A 22 -16.02 8.74 -18.75
N GLU A 23 -17.11 8.99 -19.48
CA GLU A 23 -17.22 10.13 -20.40
C GLU A 23 -18.41 11.04 -20.07
N GLU A 24 -18.15 12.14 -19.35
CA GLU A 24 -18.96 13.36 -19.46
C GLU A 24 -18.05 14.54 -19.87
N THR A 25 -18.04 14.75 -21.19
CA THR A 25 -17.94 16.02 -21.94
C THR A 25 -17.57 17.31 -21.17
N ARG A 26 -16.33 17.77 -21.34
CA ARG A 26 -16.02 19.21 -21.36
C ARG A 26 -16.34 19.76 -22.75
N GLY A 27 -17.39 20.57 -22.83
CA GLY A 27 -17.63 21.44 -23.99
C GLY A 27 -16.77 22.70 -23.89
N ASP A 28 -15.89 22.89 -24.86
CA ASP A 28 -15.29 24.18 -25.18
C ASP A 28 -16.38 25.13 -25.70
N ASP A 29 -16.44 26.36 -25.18
CA ASP A 29 -16.44 27.60 -25.96
C ASP A 29 -16.55 28.80 -25.01
N LEU A 30 -15.49 29.61 -24.86
CA LEU A 30 -15.61 31.04 -24.54
C LEU A 30 -14.31 31.76 -24.96
N THR A 31 -14.31 32.21 -26.21
CA THR A 31 -13.43 33.28 -26.70
C THR A 31 -13.77 34.60 -25.99
N PRO A 32 -12.79 35.41 -25.53
CA PRO A 32 -13.06 36.80 -25.17
C PRO A 32 -12.77 37.72 -26.37
N GLY A 33 -13.80 38.46 -26.77
CA GLY A 33 -13.75 39.48 -27.82
C GLY A 33 -12.97 40.74 -27.43
N HIS A 34 -12.47 41.40 -28.47
CA HIS A 34 -11.89 42.75 -28.49
C HIS A 34 -12.77 43.84 -27.85
N ALA A 35 -12.15 44.78 -27.14
CA ALA A 35 -12.33 46.25 -27.25
C ALA A 35 -11.19 47.00 -26.46
N PRO A 36 -10.98 48.32 -26.60
CA PRO A 36 -9.81 48.86 -27.31
C PRO A 36 -8.87 49.76 -26.48
N ASP A 37 -7.73 50.08 -27.11
CA ASP A 37 -6.73 51.13 -26.88
C ASP A 37 -6.99 52.20 -25.80
N GLY A 38 -5.93 52.47 -25.03
CA GLY A 38 -5.72 53.77 -24.40
C GLY A 38 -4.50 53.85 -23.48
N GLY A 39 -3.38 54.39 -23.99
CA GLY A 39 -2.55 55.32 -23.21
C GLY A 39 -1.19 54.84 -22.70
N ASP A 40 -0.18 55.06 -23.53
CA ASP A 40 1.26 55.13 -23.28
C ASP A 40 1.65 56.21 -22.24
N VAL A 41 2.46 55.86 -21.22
CA VAL A 41 3.55 56.70 -20.67
C VAL A 41 4.54 55.81 -19.89
N GLY A 42 5.81 55.79 -20.31
CA GLY A 42 6.88 55.05 -19.61
C GLY A 42 7.52 55.80 -18.45
N GLU A 43 8.30 55.07 -17.65
CA GLU A 43 9.57 55.51 -17.08
C GLU A 43 10.31 54.30 -16.45
N ASP A 44 11.59 54.19 -16.77
CA ASP A 44 12.57 53.25 -16.23
C ASP A 44 12.67 53.35 -14.69
N THR A 45 12.48 52.24 -13.99
CA THR A 45 13.07 52.03 -12.67
C THR A 45 13.62 50.61 -12.56
N HIS A 46 14.95 50.51 -12.55
CA HIS A 46 15.73 49.32 -12.25
C HIS A 46 15.43 48.88 -10.80
N ASP A 47 14.81 47.71 -10.61
CA ASP A 47 14.60 47.10 -9.29
C ASP A 47 15.80 46.19 -8.98
N PRO A 48 16.62 46.49 -7.95
CA PRO A 48 17.76 45.67 -7.56
C PRO A 48 17.37 44.36 -6.84
N ASN A 49 16.10 43.93 -6.89
CA ASN A 49 15.61 42.67 -6.32
C ASN A 49 14.91 41.76 -7.35
N ASP A 50 15.23 41.88 -8.65
CA ASP A 50 14.71 40.95 -9.67
C ASP A 50 15.41 39.57 -9.54
N PRO A 51 14.71 38.50 -9.13
CA PRO A 51 15.28 37.17 -8.94
C PRO A 51 15.56 36.43 -10.25
N SER A 52 15.43 37.10 -11.41
CA SER A 52 15.69 36.54 -12.74
C SER A 52 17.04 36.92 -13.35
N ASP A 53 17.91 37.65 -12.62
CA ASP A 53 19.27 37.99 -13.07
C ASP A 53 20.20 36.75 -13.04
N PRO A 54 20.67 36.24 -14.20
CA PRO A 54 21.52 35.06 -14.27
C PRO A 54 22.94 35.27 -13.71
N ASP A 55 23.33 36.50 -13.38
CA ASP A 55 24.68 36.84 -12.91
C ASP A 55 24.77 37.16 -11.38
N ASP A 56 23.70 36.96 -10.58
CA ASP A 56 23.74 37.15 -9.12
C ASP A 56 24.45 35.99 -8.39
N PRO A 57 25.59 36.23 -7.71
CA PRO A 57 26.31 35.20 -6.95
C PRO A 57 25.55 34.66 -5.72
N ASN A 58 24.38 35.20 -5.37
CA ASN A 58 23.51 34.72 -4.28
C ASN A 58 22.27 33.95 -4.75
N ASN A 59 22.16 33.62 -6.04
CA ASN A 59 21.07 32.77 -6.54
C ASN A 59 21.12 31.36 -5.87
N PRO A 60 20.08 30.93 -5.13
CA PRO A 60 20.05 29.67 -4.40
C PRO A 60 19.98 28.41 -5.30
N GLY A 61 19.95 28.57 -6.64
CA GLY A 61 19.97 27.48 -7.62
C GLY A 61 21.31 26.74 -7.78
N ARG A 62 22.36 27.10 -7.03
CA ARG A 62 23.63 26.36 -6.96
C ARG A 62 24.01 26.05 -5.51
N ALA A 63 23.28 25.15 -4.88
CA ALA A 63 23.77 24.49 -3.67
C ALA A 63 24.61 23.27 -4.09
N GLU A 64 25.94 23.46 -4.19
CA GLU A 64 26.86 22.31 -4.10
C GLU A 64 26.75 21.77 -2.66
N GLY A 65 26.08 20.64 -2.50
CA GLY A 65 26.04 19.91 -1.24
C GLY A 65 27.42 19.36 -0.85
N PRO A 66 27.65 19.00 0.42
CA PRO A 66 28.90 18.39 0.85
C PRO A 66 28.98 16.95 0.31
N GLY A 67 29.36 16.80 -0.95
CA GLY A 67 29.72 15.51 -1.53
C GLY A 67 30.97 14.98 -0.84
N LEU A 68 30.90 13.74 -0.34
CA LEU A 68 32.12 12.94 -0.18
C LEU A 68 32.86 12.98 -1.53
N PRO A 69 34.18 13.25 -1.58
CA PRO A 69 34.88 13.33 -2.85
C PRO A 69 34.88 11.97 -3.54
N TYR A 70 33.95 11.80 -4.49
CA TYR A 70 34.04 10.76 -5.50
C TYR A 70 35.21 11.15 -6.42
N HIS A 71 36.34 10.49 -6.21
CA HIS A 71 37.38 10.44 -7.23
C HIS A 71 36.92 9.41 -8.27
N PRO A 72 36.62 9.80 -9.52
CA PRO A 72 36.46 8.82 -10.58
C PRO A 72 37.75 8.00 -10.62
N GLY A 73 37.67 6.73 -10.25
CA GLY A 73 38.81 5.83 -10.36
C GLY A 73 39.30 5.88 -11.81
N GLU A 74 40.63 5.98 -12.00
CA GLU A 74 41.20 5.82 -13.33
C GLU A 74 40.66 4.51 -13.94
N PRO A 75 40.28 4.52 -15.24
CA PRO A 75 39.82 3.32 -15.91
C PRO A 75 40.85 2.19 -15.72
N PRO A 76 40.43 0.93 -15.50
CA PRO A 76 41.36 -0.17 -15.35
C PRO A 76 42.32 -0.23 -16.56
N PRO A 77 43.61 -0.57 -16.36
CA PRO A 77 44.58 -0.57 -17.46
C PRO A 77 44.12 -1.46 -18.62
N GLY A 78 43.81 -0.86 -19.76
CA GLY A 78 43.32 -1.58 -20.95
C GLY A 78 41.98 -1.08 -21.50
N THR A 79 41.34 -0.09 -20.89
CA THR A 79 40.17 0.60 -21.49
C THR A 79 40.61 1.29 -22.78
N PRO A 80 40.08 0.92 -23.97
CA PRO A 80 40.43 1.59 -25.21
C PRO A 80 39.93 3.04 -25.21
N ASP A 81 40.70 3.97 -25.77
CA ASP A 81 40.28 5.38 -25.94
C ASP A 81 39.10 5.58 -26.93
N ASP A 82 38.54 4.50 -27.49
CA ASP A 82 37.52 4.49 -28.56
C ASP A 82 36.12 4.03 -28.08
N VAL A 83 35.76 4.21 -26.80
CA VAL A 83 34.40 3.91 -26.27
C VAL A 83 33.41 5.04 -26.59
N ALA A 84 33.43 5.54 -27.83
CA ALA A 84 32.62 6.69 -28.22
C ALA A 84 31.14 6.36 -28.46
N GLN A 85 30.72 5.09 -28.50
CA GLN A 85 29.34 4.68 -28.84
C GLN A 85 28.77 3.44 -28.10
N GLY A 86 29.45 2.86 -27.09
CA GLY A 86 28.97 1.61 -26.47
C GLY A 86 29.38 1.38 -25.01
N VAL A 87 29.00 0.23 -24.46
CA VAL A 87 29.40 -0.28 -23.14
C VAL A 87 30.53 -1.32 -23.29
N TYR A 88 31.37 -1.49 -22.27
CA TYR A 88 32.49 -2.45 -22.29
C TYR A 88 32.21 -3.76 -21.53
N TYR A 89 30.98 -3.92 -21.04
CA TYR A 89 30.50 -5.08 -20.29
C TYR A 89 29.35 -5.75 -21.04
N ASP A 90 29.14 -7.04 -20.77
CA ASP A 90 27.96 -7.76 -21.27
C ASP A 90 26.68 -7.19 -20.60
N ILE A 91 25.54 -7.24 -21.30
CA ILE A 91 24.23 -6.87 -20.76
C ILE A 91 23.30 -8.07 -20.87
N VAL A 92 22.64 -8.45 -19.77
CA VAL A 92 21.45 -9.30 -19.86
C VAL A 92 20.21 -8.45 -19.95
N TYR A 93 19.28 -8.85 -20.80
CA TYR A 93 18.04 -8.11 -21.02
C TYR A 93 16.93 -9.06 -21.48
N VAL A 94 15.69 -8.59 -21.40
CA VAL A 94 14.50 -9.32 -21.82
C VAL A 94 14.10 -8.88 -23.22
N ARG A 95 13.90 -9.82 -24.14
CA ARG A 95 13.51 -9.55 -25.53
C ARG A 95 12.10 -10.08 -25.78
N ALA A 96 11.12 -9.19 -25.82
CA ALA A 96 9.72 -9.51 -26.11
C ALA A 96 9.40 -9.27 -27.60
N PRO A 97 8.62 -10.13 -28.28
CA PRO A 97 8.18 -9.88 -29.66
C PRO A 97 7.42 -8.56 -29.81
N ARG A 98 7.65 -7.86 -30.93
CA ARG A 98 6.92 -6.65 -31.34
C ARG A 98 6.15 -6.90 -32.63
N TYR A 99 5.01 -6.23 -32.78
CA TYR A 99 4.07 -6.43 -33.89
C TYR A 99 3.93 -5.21 -34.82
N GLY A 100 4.96 -4.35 -34.84
CA GLY A 100 5.00 -3.10 -35.60
C GLY A 100 4.22 -1.95 -34.96
N ASP A 101 4.12 -0.83 -35.66
CA ASP A 101 3.64 0.45 -35.12
C ASP A 101 2.12 0.49 -34.82
N GLU A 102 1.36 -0.40 -35.44
CA GLU A 102 -0.12 -0.37 -35.42
C GLU A 102 -0.74 -1.31 -34.36
N THR A 103 0.08 -2.12 -33.69
CA THR A 103 -0.39 -3.13 -32.73
C THR A 103 0.34 -2.98 -31.41
N ASN A 104 -0.42 -2.84 -30.31
CA ASN A 104 0.13 -2.77 -28.96
C ASN A 104 0.79 -4.09 -28.55
N THR A 105 1.71 -4.01 -27.58
CA THR A 105 2.32 -5.15 -26.89
C THR A 105 1.99 -5.10 -25.39
N GLU A 106 2.03 -6.26 -24.75
CA GLU A 106 1.88 -6.39 -23.30
C GLU A 106 3.20 -6.10 -22.57
N TRP A 107 3.11 -5.33 -21.49
CA TRP A 107 4.26 -4.94 -20.64
C TRP A 107 3.89 -5.20 -19.18
N PRO A 108 4.63 -6.06 -18.45
CA PRO A 108 4.32 -6.35 -17.06
C PRO A 108 4.66 -5.14 -16.19
N GLU A 109 3.64 -4.49 -15.65
CA GLU A 109 3.77 -3.33 -14.78
C GLU A 109 2.79 -3.39 -13.59
N VAL A 110 2.69 -2.34 -12.76
CA VAL A 110 1.95 -2.39 -11.49
C VAL A 110 0.45 -2.74 -11.60
N LYS A 111 -0.25 -2.40 -12.67
CA LYS A 111 -1.68 -2.73 -12.87
C LYS A 111 -1.85 -4.14 -13.45
N ASP A 112 -0.96 -4.60 -14.33
CA ASP A 112 -1.00 -5.91 -14.97
C ASP A 112 0.36 -6.67 -14.87
N PRO A 113 0.84 -7.01 -13.65
CA PRO A 113 2.21 -7.53 -13.44
C PRO A 113 2.45 -8.94 -14.00
N ILE A 114 1.40 -9.63 -14.45
CA ILE A 114 1.44 -11.00 -14.96
C ILE A 114 1.09 -11.10 -16.45
N ARG A 115 0.94 -9.96 -17.15
CA ARG A 115 0.67 -9.91 -18.60
C ARG A 115 1.95 -9.69 -19.38
N MET A 116 2.27 -10.63 -20.25
CA MET A 116 3.57 -10.77 -20.89
C MET A 116 3.38 -11.35 -22.29
N GLU A 117 4.21 -10.93 -23.25
CA GLU A 117 4.18 -11.51 -24.59
C GLU A 117 4.76 -12.94 -24.60
N PRO A 118 4.12 -13.91 -25.26
CA PRO A 118 4.71 -15.22 -25.48
C PRO A 118 5.94 -15.12 -26.40
N GLY A 119 6.95 -15.97 -26.20
CA GLY A 119 8.20 -15.87 -26.94
C GLY A 119 9.17 -14.83 -26.40
N THR A 120 8.95 -14.37 -25.17
CA THR A 120 9.85 -13.44 -24.49
C THR A 120 11.07 -14.18 -23.94
N ASP A 121 12.25 -13.85 -24.44
CA ASP A 121 13.52 -14.54 -24.13
C ASP A 121 14.41 -13.72 -23.18
N LEU A 122 15.27 -14.41 -22.42
CA LEU A 122 16.41 -13.80 -21.73
C LEU A 122 17.64 -13.84 -22.66
N MET A 123 18.20 -12.67 -22.91
CA MET A 123 19.28 -12.45 -23.85
C MET A 123 20.57 -12.06 -23.13
N LEU A 124 21.70 -12.32 -23.79
CA LEU A 124 23.01 -11.77 -23.45
C LEU A 124 23.53 -10.98 -24.67
N LEU A 125 23.69 -9.67 -24.49
CA LEU A 125 24.32 -8.75 -25.45
C LEU A 125 25.79 -8.55 -25.06
N ARG A 126 26.69 -8.77 -26.01
CA ARG A 126 28.13 -8.55 -25.84
C ARG A 126 28.52 -7.12 -26.25
N PRO A 127 29.64 -6.58 -25.75
CA PRO A 127 30.18 -5.29 -26.16
C PRO A 127 30.41 -5.11 -27.67
N ASP A 128 30.64 -6.20 -28.41
CA ASP A 128 30.83 -6.18 -29.86
C ASP A 128 29.51 -6.18 -30.66
N GLY A 129 28.37 -6.13 -29.96
CA GLY A 129 27.02 -6.16 -30.53
C GLY A 129 26.51 -7.57 -30.84
N SER A 130 27.28 -8.63 -30.58
CA SER A 130 26.78 -10.00 -30.75
C SER A 130 25.81 -10.40 -29.63
N GLU A 131 24.84 -11.25 -29.98
CA GLU A 131 23.75 -11.64 -29.09
C GLU A 131 23.64 -13.15 -28.95
N GLU A 132 23.30 -13.60 -27.75
CA GLU A 132 23.07 -14.99 -27.39
C GLU A 132 21.75 -15.11 -26.62
N VAL A 133 20.91 -16.08 -26.98
CA VAL A 133 19.74 -16.45 -26.15
C VAL A 133 20.24 -17.28 -24.98
N LEU A 134 20.18 -16.75 -23.76
CA LEU A 134 20.55 -17.48 -22.55
C LEU A 134 19.47 -18.48 -22.15
N VAL A 135 18.23 -18.00 -22.12
CA VAL A 135 17.05 -18.80 -21.77
C VAL A 135 15.94 -18.42 -22.73
N SER A 136 15.47 -19.38 -23.51
CA SER A 136 14.30 -19.14 -24.34
C SER A 136 13.02 -19.27 -23.52
N GLY A 137 12.09 -18.32 -23.68
CA GLY A 137 10.73 -18.46 -23.16
C GLY A 137 9.92 -19.54 -23.89
N GLY A 138 10.37 -19.94 -25.09
CA GLY A 138 9.63 -20.83 -25.98
C GLY A 138 8.41 -20.15 -26.62
N GLU A 139 7.75 -20.82 -27.56
CA GLU A 139 6.65 -20.23 -28.36
C GLU A 139 5.45 -19.74 -27.53
N LYS A 140 5.33 -20.19 -26.28
CA LYS A 140 4.21 -19.87 -25.39
C LYS A 140 4.61 -19.28 -24.05
N GLY A 141 5.87 -19.37 -23.66
CA GLY A 141 6.34 -18.91 -22.36
C GLY A 141 7.01 -17.55 -22.45
N ALA A 142 7.43 -17.06 -21.30
CA ALA A 142 8.09 -15.77 -21.15
C ALA A 142 9.10 -15.81 -20.00
N VAL A 143 10.23 -15.12 -20.17
CA VAL A 143 11.22 -14.89 -19.13
C VAL A 143 11.27 -13.40 -18.79
N ILE A 144 11.23 -13.05 -17.51
CA ILE A 144 11.31 -11.68 -17.00
C ILE A 144 12.17 -11.58 -15.74
N ASP A 145 12.32 -10.36 -15.26
CA ASP A 145 12.91 -9.96 -13.99
C ASP A 145 14.36 -10.43 -13.80
N PRO A 146 15.27 -10.21 -14.78
CA PRO A 146 16.67 -10.54 -14.60
C PRO A 146 17.29 -9.70 -13.48
N PHE A 147 18.08 -10.36 -12.64
CA PHE A 147 18.93 -9.73 -11.62
C PHE A 147 20.28 -10.46 -11.54
N VAL A 148 21.38 -9.73 -11.67
CA VAL A 148 22.74 -10.29 -11.65
C VAL A 148 23.21 -10.49 -10.20
N THR A 149 23.81 -11.63 -9.88
CA THR A 149 24.35 -11.88 -8.53
C THR A 149 25.55 -10.98 -8.20
N PHE A 150 25.86 -10.81 -6.92
CA PHE A 150 26.89 -9.84 -6.50
C PHE A 150 28.29 -10.13 -7.06
N ASP A 151 28.61 -11.39 -7.33
CA ASP A 151 29.86 -11.81 -7.98
C ASP A 151 29.86 -11.66 -9.51
N GLY A 152 28.72 -11.31 -10.11
CA GLY A 152 28.57 -11.14 -11.55
C GLY A 152 28.55 -12.45 -12.34
N THR A 153 28.50 -13.62 -11.69
CA THR A 153 28.67 -14.92 -12.39
C THR A 153 27.35 -15.59 -12.76
N SER A 154 26.23 -15.14 -12.21
CA SER A 154 24.92 -15.76 -12.46
C SER A 154 23.79 -14.73 -12.53
N VAL A 155 22.66 -15.16 -13.08
CA VAL A 155 21.46 -14.32 -13.23
C VAL A 155 20.28 -15.03 -12.59
N LEU A 156 19.61 -14.37 -11.65
CA LEU A 156 18.28 -14.72 -11.17
C LEU A 156 17.25 -14.20 -12.17
N TYR A 157 16.20 -14.97 -12.43
CA TYR A 157 15.11 -14.57 -13.33
C TYR A 157 13.82 -15.32 -12.99
N SER A 158 12.69 -14.79 -13.43
CA SER A 158 11.39 -15.46 -13.37
C SER A 158 11.03 -16.03 -14.73
N HIS A 159 10.57 -17.28 -14.76
CA HIS A 159 10.14 -17.96 -15.98
C HIS A 159 8.71 -18.46 -15.85
N CYS A 160 7.89 -18.04 -16.79
CA CYS A 160 6.48 -18.39 -16.94
C CYS A 160 6.37 -19.31 -18.16
N PRO A 161 6.21 -20.64 -17.97
CA PRO A 161 6.38 -21.59 -19.07
C PRO A 161 5.25 -21.58 -20.10
N ASP A 162 4.07 -21.04 -19.77
CA ASP A 162 2.96 -20.85 -20.70
C ASP A 162 2.12 -19.64 -20.26
N VAL A 163 2.20 -18.54 -21.01
CA VAL A 163 1.43 -17.30 -20.82
C VAL A 163 0.23 -17.21 -21.76
N VAL A 164 -0.02 -18.24 -22.57
CA VAL A 164 -1.15 -18.32 -23.53
C VAL A 164 -2.31 -19.12 -22.94
N ASP A 165 -2.01 -20.19 -22.18
CA ASP A 165 -3.02 -20.93 -21.42
C ASP A 165 -3.42 -20.17 -20.15
N VAL A 166 -4.41 -19.30 -20.30
CA VAL A 166 -4.85 -18.37 -19.27
C VAL A 166 -6.22 -18.72 -18.70
N ASN A 167 -6.47 -18.27 -17.48
CA ASN A 167 -7.80 -18.23 -16.91
C ASN A 167 -8.48 -16.88 -17.20
N THR A 168 -9.35 -16.86 -18.20
CA THR A 168 -10.08 -15.65 -18.65
C THR A 168 -11.04 -15.07 -17.62
N GLN A 169 -11.40 -15.83 -16.58
CA GLN A 169 -12.20 -15.31 -15.47
C GLN A 169 -11.35 -14.66 -14.37
N ARG A 170 -10.02 -14.70 -14.51
CA ARG A 170 -9.04 -14.21 -13.51
C ARG A 170 -8.03 -13.27 -14.15
N ARG A 171 -8.53 -12.22 -14.82
CA ARG A 171 -7.73 -11.21 -15.53
C ARG A 171 -6.69 -11.81 -16.48
N ASP A 172 -7.04 -12.92 -17.12
CA ASP A 172 -6.17 -13.69 -18.02
C ASP A 172 -4.89 -14.19 -17.34
N ALA A 173 -4.96 -14.59 -16.07
CA ALA A 173 -3.82 -15.13 -15.35
C ALA A 173 -3.35 -16.48 -15.94
N PRO A 174 -2.05 -16.63 -16.26
CA PRO A 174 -1.46 -17.89 -16.67
C PRO A 174 -1.73 -19.06 -15.73
N ARG A 175 -2.21 -20.18 -16.29
CA ARG A 175 -2.49 -21.41 -15.52
C ARG A 175 -1.22 -22.07 -14.98
N ALA A 176 -0.10 -21.88 -15.65
CA ALA A 176 1.17 -22.46 -15.24
C ALA A 176 1.91 -21.66 -14.15
N GLY A 177 1.52 -20.40 -13.92
CA GLY A 177 2.23 -19.50 -13.02
C GLY A 177 3.65 -19.19 -13.48
N CYS A 178 4.48 -18.71 -12.56
CA CYS A 178 5.88 -18.39 -12.79
C CYS A 178 6.74 -18.82 -11.60
N ASP A 179 7.97 -19.26 -11.88
CA ASP A 179 8.94 -19.62 -10.85
C ASP A 179 10.28 -18.92 -11.06
N ILE A 180 11.05 -18.81 -9.97
CA ILE A 180 12.36 -18.21 -9.95
C ILE A 180 13.41 -19.28 -10.29
N TYR A 181 14.35 -18.88 -11.13
CA TYR A 181 15.48 -19.67 -11.58
C TYR A 181 16.78 -18.89 -11.43
N ARG A 182 17.89 -19.61 -11.39
CA ARG A 182 19.24 -19.07 -11.53
C ARG A 182 19.90 -19.74 -12.74
N ILE A 183 20.54 -18.94 -13.59
CA ILE A 183 21.45 -19.44 -14.62
C ILE A 183 22.88 -19.01 -14.30
N GLU A 184 23.79 -19.97 -14.24
CA GLU A 184 25.23 -19.73 -14.20
C GLU A 184 25.71 -19.31 -15.58
N LEU A 185 26.36 -18.16 -15.69
CA LEU A 185 26.72 -17.60 -16.99
C LEU A 185 27.78 -18.49 -17.67
N GLU A 186 28.91 -18.79 -17.04
CA GLU A 186 29.96 -19.54 -17.73
C GLU A 186 29.51 -20.95 -18.17
N SER A 187 28.85 -21.69 -17.27
CA SER A 187 28.48 -23.10 -17.52
C SER A 187 27.13 -23.27 -18.22
N ARG A 188 26.30 -22.20 -18.25
CA ARG A 188 24.89 -22.23 -18.68
C ARG A 188 24.02 -23.20 -17.86
N GLN A 189 24.47 -23.59 -16.67
CA GLN A 189 23.69 -24.44 -15.78
C GLN A 189 22.50 -23.66 -15.21
N ILE A 190 21.30 -24.23 -15.33
CA ILE A 190 20.06 -23.66 -14.80
C ILE A 190 19.61 -24.43 -13.55
N VAL A 191 19.24 -23.70 -12.51
CA VAL A 191 18.64 -24.23 -11.27
C VAL A 191 17.30 -23.55 -11.04
N ARG A 192 16.25 -24.33 -10.79
CA ARG A 192 14.95 -23.81 -10.35
C ARG A 192 14.97 -23.68 -8.82
N LEU A 193 14.61 -22.51 -8.31
CA LEU A 193 14.67 -22.18 -6.88
C LEU A 193 13.30 -22.19 -6.21
N THR A 194 12.22 -21.89 -6.93
CA THR A 194 10.86 -21.99 -6.41
C THR A 194 10.03 -23.02 -7.18
N HIS A 195 9.00 -23.52 -6.51
CA HIS A 195 8.05 -24.46 -7.05
C HIS A 195 6.64 -23.92 -6.81
N GLN A 196 5.67 -24.36 -7.63
CA GLN A 196 4.26 -23.95 -7.64
C GLN A 196 3.50 -24.34 -6.35
N GLU A 197 4.00 -23.90 -5.21
CA GLU A 197 3.59 -24.23 -3.85
C GLU A 197 2.62 -23.19 -3.34
N TRP A 198 1.39 -23.63 -3.07
CA TRP A 198 0.36 -22.81 -2.48
C TRP A 198 0.36 -22.97 -0.96
N THR A 199 0.12 -21.86 -0.26
CA THR A 199 -0.02 -21.79 1.19
C THR A 199 -1.30 -21.04 1.55
N PRO A 200 -2.48 -21.55 1.12
CA PRO A 200 -3.73 -20.85 1.34
C PRO A 200 -4.10 -20.78 2.82
N ASN A 201 -5.00 -19.87 3.17
CA ASN A 201 -5.65 -19.86 4.48
C ASN A 201 -6.57 -21.09 4.58
N THR A 202 -6.06 -22.18 5.17
CA THR A 202 -6.67 -23.52 5.08
C THR A 202 -8.00 -23.65 5.79
N GLY A 203 -8.27 -22.83 6.81
CA GLY A 203 -9.56 -22.76 7.50
C GLY A 203 -10.56 -21.88 6.76
N ALA A 204 -10.07 -20.99 5.89
CA ALA A 204 -10.89 -20.05 5.12
C ALA A 204 -11.57 -20.67 3.88
N GLY A 205 -11.46 -21.98 3.64
CA GLY A 205 -12.06 -22.65 2.48
C GLY A 205 -11.84 -24.16 2.45
N ASN A 206 -12.68 -24.88 1.69
CA ASN A 206 -12.49 -26.30 1.40
C ASN A 206 -11.59 -26.47 0.17
N TRP A 207 -10.28 -26.33 0.35
CA TRP A 207 -9.33 -26.26 -0.77
C TRP A 207 -9.19 -27.56 -1.56
N SER A 208 -9.15 -27.45 -2.88
CA SER A 208 -8.71 -28.52 -3.76
C SER A 208 -7.21 -28.73 -3.58
N PRO A 209 -6.72 -29.99 -3.51
CA PRO A 209 -5.28 -30.25 -3.54
C PRO A 209 -4.65 -29.89 -4.90
N ASN A 210 -5.45 -29.78 -5.96
CA ASN A 210 -5.04 -29.18 -7.23
C ASN A 210 -5.59 -27.74 -7.30
N MET A 211 -4.73 -26.75 -7.22
CA MET A 211 -5.15 -25.34 -7.18
C MET A 211 -5.59 -24.78 -8.55
N LEU A 212 -5.52 -25.58 -9.61
CA LEU A 212 -6.00 -25.21 -10.95
C LEU A 212 -7.45 -25.62 -11.23
N GLU A 213 -7.96 -26.63 -10.52
CA GLU A 213 -9.29 -27.18 -10.71
C GLU A 213 -9.78 -27.96 -9.48
N ALA A 214 -11.09 -28.09 -9.31
CA ALA A 214 -11.65 -28.90 -8.24
C ALA A 214 -11.44 -30.40 -8.50
N GLN A 215 -10.92 -31.13 -7.51
CA GLN A 215 -10.93 -32.59 -7.51
C GLN A 215 -12.32 -33.13 -7.13
N GLU A 216 -13.02 -32.45 -6.22
CA GLU A 216 -14.37 -32.77 -5.77
C GLU A 216 -15.30 -31.56 -5.86
N ARG A 217 -16.59 -31.82 -6.11
CA ARG A 217 -17.58 -30.76 -6.26
C ARG A 217 -17.63 -29.89 -5.00
N GLY A 218 -17.48 -28.58 -5.20
CA GLY A 218 -17.60 -27.59 -4.12
C GLY A 218 -16.25 -27.16 -3.53
N GLN A 219 -15.14 -27.80 -3.90
CA GLN A 219 -13.82 -27.38 -3.46
C GLN A 219 -13.41 -26.00 -4.02
N ASN A 220 -12.70 -25.23 -3.21
CA ASN A 220 -12.14 -23.93 -3.53
C ASN A 220 -10.77 -24.08 -4.20
N TYR A 221 -10.50 -23.22 -5.17
CA TYR A 221 -9.20 -23.13 -5.86
C TYR A 221 -9.12 -21.78 -6.58
N PRO A 222 -7.91 -21.21 -6.78
CA PRO A 222 -7.70 -19.97 -7.54
C PRO A 222 -7.90 -20.15 -9.05
N GLY A 223 -7.51 -21.30 -9.60
CA GLY A 223 -7.64 -21.61 -11.03
C GLY A 223 -6.53 -21.04 -11.91
N TYR A 224 -5.39 -20.70 -11.32
CA TYR A 224 -4.15 -20.25 -11.98
C TYR A 224 -2.93 -20.69 -11.14
N GLY A 225 -1.71 -20.56 -11.66
CA GLY A 225 -0.47 -20.97 -10.98
C GLY A 225 0.07 -19.92 -9.99
N VAL A 226 1.04 -20.29 -9.14
CA VAL A 226 1.74 -19.33 -8.27
C VAL A 226 2.62 -18.43 -9.12
N PHE A 227 2.60 -17.13 -8.85
CA PHE A 227 3.55 -16.17 -9.42
C PHE A 227 4.65 -15.89 -8.41
N ASN A 228 5.86 -16.41 -8.65
CA ASN A 228 7.08 -16.02 -7.94
C ASN A 228 7.90 -15.09 -8.85
N LEU A 229 7.96 -13.80 -8.52
CA LEU A 229 8.43 -12.71 -9.39
C LEU A 229 9.49 -11.83 -8.72
N GLY A 230 10.29 -11.13 -9.52
CA GLY A 230 11.17 -10.05 -9.05
C GLY A 230 12.22 -10.46 -8.03
N ALA A 231 13.01 -11.51 -8.28
CA ALA A 231 14.04 -11.96 -7.33
C ALA A 231 15.22 -10.97 -7.23
N THR A 232 15.67 -10.67 -6.02
CA THR A 232 16.90 -9.90 -5.75
C THR A 232 17.78 -10.61 -4.73
N PRO A 233 19.11 -10.73 -4.97
CA PRO A 233 20.02 -11.29 -3.98
C PRO A 233 20.12 -10.39 -2.76
N LEU A 234 20.29 -11.01 -1.60
CA LEU A 234 20.52 -10.36 -0.31
C LEU A 234 21.90 -10.75 0.22
N PRO A 235 22.57 -9.86 0.96
CA PRO A 235 23.86 -10.20 1.55
C PRO A 235 23.72 -11.37 2.55
N GLY A 236 24.75 -12.21 2.63
CA GLY A 236 24.71 -13.42 3.46
C GLY A 236 24.03 -14.63 2.79
N GLY A 237 23.87 -14.63 1.46
CA GLY A 237 23.43 -15.82 0.71
C GLY A 237 21.92 -16.07 0.75
N LYS A 238 21.12 -15.01 0.78
CA LYS A 238 19.65 -15.07 0.73
C LYS A 238 19.13 -14.42 -0.55
N ILE A 239 17.85 -14.63 -0.84
CA ILE A 239 17.14 -14.03 -1.97
C ILE A 239 15.80 -13.51 -1.45
N MET A 240 15.46 -12.26 -1.75
CA MET A 240 14.10 -11.73 -1.58
C MET A 240 13.36 -11.76 -2.91
N PHE A 241 12.06 -12.02 -2.87
CA PHE A 241 11.20 -12.05 -4.05
C PHE A 241 9.74 -11.74 -3.68
N THR A 242 8.89 -11.61 -4.68
CA THR A 242 7.44 -11.45 -4.50
C THR A 242 6.69 -12.74 -4.85
N SER A 243 5.65 -13.08 -4.09
CA SER A 243 4.88 -14.31 -4.33
C SER A 243 3.38 -14.14 -4.10
N SER A 244 2.57 -14.81 -4.93
CA SER A 244 1.11 -14.90 -4.76
C SER A 244 0.66 -16.11 -3.93
N ARG A 245 1.58 -16.90 -3.38
CA ARG A 245 1.32 -18.23 -2.80
C ARG A 245 0.32 -18.27 -1.64
N ASP A 246 0.07 -17.15 -0.97
CA ASP A 246 -0.89 -17.07 0.14
C ASP A 246 -2.36 -17.02 -0.30
N THR A 247 -2.65 -17.04 -1.61
CA THR A 247 -4.02 -16.96 -2.15
C THR A 247 -4.81 -15.77 -1.61
N MET A 248 -4.25 -14.56 -1.61
CA MET A 248 -4.96 -13.36 -1.17
C MET A 248 -5.45 -12.54 -2.37
N LEU A 249 -6.52 -11.76 -2.17
CA LEU A 249 -6.91 -10.70 -3.09
C LEU A 249 -6.28 -9.38 -2.63
N PRO A 250 -5.84 -8.52 -3.57
CA PRO A 250 -5.61 -7.12 -3.26
C PRO A 250 -6.89 -6.51 -2.68
N ASN A 251 -6.77 -5.56 -1.76
CA ASN A 251 -7.95 -4.85 -1.23
C ASN A 251 -8.76 -4.13 -2.33
N LYS A 252 -8.13 -3.73 -3.45
CA LYS A 252 -8.80 -3.13 -4.62
C LYS A 252 -8.36 -3.79 -5.93
N ASP A 253 -9.29 -3.91 -6.87
CA ASP A 253 -9.17 -4.76 -8.07
C ASP A 253 -8.29 -4.19 -9.20
N PHE A 254 -7.70 -3.01 -9.02
CA PHE A 254 -6.88 -2.34 -10.03
C PHE A 254 -5.58 -3.09 -10.36
N THR A 255 -5.03 -3.87 -9.42
CA THR A 255 -3.91 -4.80 -9.67
C THR A 255 -4.32 -6.24 -9.43
N PHE A 256 -3.61 -7.20 -10.03
CA PHE A 256 -3.83 -8.62 -9.81
C PHE A 256 -2.61 -9.46 -10.19
N PRO A 257 -2.24 -10.49 -9.40
CA PRO A 257 -2.81 -10.90 -8.11
C PRO A 257 -2.25 -10.06 -6.95
N ASN A 258 -2.59 -10.42 -5.70
CA ASN A 258 -1.83 -9.93 -4.55
C ASN A 258 -0.48 -10.63 -4.50
N LEU A 259 0.58 -9.85 -4.39
CA LEU A 259 1.96 -10.29 -4.28
C LEU A 259 2.54 -9.75 -2.97
N ARG A 260 3.24 -10.60 -2.23
CA ARG A 260 3.86 -10.25 -0.93
C ARG A 260 5.35 -10.56 -0.95
N LEU A 261 6.12 -9.88 -0.11
CA LEU A 261 7.56 -10.14 0.01
C LEU A 261 7.84 -11.45 0.76
N TYR A 262 8.70 -12.28 0.18
CA TYR A 262 9.24 -13.50 0.76
C TYR A 262 10.76 -13.49 0.68
N VAL A 263 11.39 -14.23 1.58
CA VAL A 263 12.82 -14.53 1.55
C VAL A 263 13.05 -16.03 1.52
N MET A 264 14.16 -16.44 0.91
CA MET A 264 14.66 -17.81 0.90
C MET A 264 16.19 -17.80 0.95
N ASP A 265 16.81 -18.94 1.25
CA ASP A 265 18.24 -19.11 1.07
C ASP A 265 18.60 -19.28 -0.42
N ALA A 266 19.86 -19.08 -0.78
CA ALA A 266 20.34 -19.12 -2.16
C ALA A 266 20.13 -20.46 -2.89
N ASP A 267 19.76 -21.53 -2.20
CA ASP A 267 19.41 -22.83 -2.78
C ASP A 267 17.89 -23.10 -2.88
N GLY A 268 17.06 -22.12 -2.53
CA GLY A 268 15.60 -22.22 -2.58
C GLY A 268 14.94 -22.76 -1.32
N LYS A 269 15.71 -23.10 -0.27
CA LYS A 269 15.16 -23.56 1.02
C LYS A 269 14.75 -22.39 1.93
N ASN A 270 14.11 -22.73 3.05
CA ASN A 270 13.78 -21.80 4.13
C ASN A 270 12.94 -20.59 3.67
N VAL A 271 11.95 -20.85 2.81
CA VAL A 271 11.06 -19.81 2.29
C VAL A 271 10.16 -19.26 3.41
N GLU A 272 10.18 -17.94 3.62
CA GLU A 272 9.38 -17.28 4.66
C GLU A 272 8.77 -15.97 4.18
N PRO A 273 7.49 -15.69 4.53
CA PRO A 273 6.92 -14.37 4.30
C PRO A 273 7.57 -13.33 5.22
N VAL A 274 7.85 -12.17 4.65
CA VAL A 274 8.36 -10.99 5.38
C VAL A 274 7.53 -9.74 5.15
N GLY A 275 6.74 -9.71 4.08
CA GLY A 275 5.83 -8.60 3.73
C GLY A 275 4.39 -8.85 4.16
N HIS A 276 4.11 -8.80 5.46
CA HIS A 276 2.75 -8.86 6.03
C HIS A 276 1.93 -7.59 5.74
N LEU A 277 2.57 -6.43 5.67
CA LEU A 277 1.96 -5.14 5.33
C LEU A 277 1.47 -5.07 3.87
N ASN A 278 1.90 -5.98 2.99
CA ASN A 278 1.58 -5.94 1.56
C ASN A 278 0.18 -6.48 1.23
N LEU A 279 -0.83 -6.01 1.96
CA LEU A 279 -2.24 -6.39 1.76
C LEU A 279 -2.80 -5.86 0.43
N GLY A 280 -2.35 -4.69 -0.03
CA GLY A 280 -2.56 -4.24 -1.40
C GLY A 280 -1.84 -5.15 -2.39
N SER A 281 -0.52 -4.97 -2.50
CA SER A 281 0.43 -5.81 -3.26
C SER A 281 1.83 -5.20 -3.12
N ALA A 282 2.87 -5.95 -3.47
CA ALA A 282 4.24 -5.46 -3.59
C ALA A 282 4.92 -6.00 -4.85
N LEU A 283 5.80 -5.20 -5.44
CA LEU A 283 6.51 -5.54 -6.68
C LEU A 283 8.00 -5.19 -6.63
N HIS A 284 8.78 -6.02 -7.32
CA HIS A 284 10.19 -5.81 -7.68
C HIS A 284 11.11 -5.37 -6.54
N PRO A 285 11.29 -6.18 -5.47
CA PRO A 285 12.28 -5.85 -4.44
C PRO A 285 13.68 -5.67 -5.06
N ASN A 286 14.42 -4.68 -4.56
CA ASN A 286 15.76 -4.32 -5.03
C ASN A 286 16.62 -3.88 -3.83
N ILE A 287 17.76 -4.53 -3.63
CA ILE A 287 18.66 -4.27 -2.51
C ILE A 287 19.42 -2.94 -2.69
N LEU A 288 19.44 -2.11 -1.63
CA LEU A 288 20.21 -0.87 -1.53
C LEU A 288 21.59 -1.16 -0.91
N HIS A 289 22.57 -0.29 -1.17
CA HIS A 289 23.94 -0.41 -0.63
C HIS A 289 23.99 -0.52 0.89
N ASP A 290 23.01 0.04 1.60
CA ASP A 290 22.91 0.05 3.06
C ASP A 290 22.22 -1.19 3.64
N GLY A 291 21.88 -2.16 2.78
CA GLY A 291 21.29 -3.43 3.18
C GLY A 291 19.76 -3.42 3.27
N ARG A 292 19.11 -2.25 3.16
CA ARG A 292 17.65 -2.17 3.07
C ARG A 292 17.18 -2.60 1.69
N VAL A 293 15.98 -3.15 1.60
CA VAL A 293 15.36 -3.55 0.33
C VAL A 293 14.28 -2.56 -0.05
N MET A 294 14.44 -1.95 -1.22
CA MET A 294 13.46 -1.05 -1.83
C MET A 294 12.44 -1.83 -2.66
N PHE A 295 11.17 -1.45 -2.65
CA PHE A 295 10.10 -2.10 -3.42
C PHE A 295 8.95 -1.13 -3.75
N SER A 296 8.14 -1.46 -4.77
CA SER A 296 6.89 -0.73 -5.01
C SER A 296 5.76 -1.33 -4.19
N SER A 297 5.03 -0.49 -3.45
CA SER A 297 3.91 -0.86 -2.59
C SER A 297 2.59 -0.29 -3.11
N TYR A 298 1.56 -1.11 -3.21
CA TYR A 298 0.24 -0.70 -3.69
C TYR A 298 -0.55 0.04 -2.59
N GLU A 299 -0.32 1.34 -2.41
CA GLU A 299 -0.87 2.18 -1.34
C GLU A 299 -2.35 2.58 -1.56
N SER A 300 -3.24 1.60 -1.45
CA SER A 300 -4.67 1.81 -1.69
C SER A 300 -5.57 1.54 -0.49
N GLN A 301 -5.02 1.53 0.73
CA GLN A 301 -5.78 1.30 1.98
C GLN A 301 -6.96 2.28 2.10
N GLY A 302 -8.10 1.81 2.64
CA GLY A 302 -9.25 2.67 2.93
C GLY A 302 -9.84 3.35 1.68
N LEU A 303 -9.99 4.67 1.71
CA LEU A 303 -10.51 5.49 0.61
C LEU A 303 -9.44 5.93 -0.39
N ARG A 304 -8.16 5.58 -0.21
CA ARG A 304 -7.08 6.01 -1.12
C ARG A 304 -7.35 5.65 -2.57
N ASP A 305 -6.82 6.45 -3.50
CA ASP A 305 -6.93 6.16 -4.93
C ASP A 305 -6.35 4.76 -5.25
N GLN A 306 -7.13 3.95 -5.96
CA GLN A 306 -6.75 2.59 -6.36
C GLN A 306 -5.65 2.54 -7.42
N ARG A 307 -5.16 3.68 -7.89
CA ARG A 307 -4.07 3.75 -8.87
C ARG A 307 -2.72 4.02 -8.22
N ASN A 308 -2.67 4.30 -6.92
CA ASN A 308 -1.47 4.79 -6.27
C ASN A 308 -0.50 3.67 -5.89
N TRP A 309 0.74 3.82 -6.33
CA TRP A 309 1.86 2.95 -5.94
C TRP A 309 3.02 3.81 -5.44
N ALA A 310 3.58 3.46 -4.30
CA ALA A 310 4.67 4.18 -3.64
C ALA A 310 5.97 3.38 -3.64
N LEU A 311 7.06 4.09 -3.43
CA LEU A 311 8.38 3.50 -3.22
C LEU A 311 8.66 3.38 -1.71
N TRP A 312 8.87 2.14 -1.26
CA TRP A 312 9.12 1.81 0.15
C TRP A 312 10.48 1.14 0.32
N VAL A 313 11.00 1.17 1.53
CA VAL A 313 12.12 0.35 1.98
C VAL A 313 11.73 -0.50 3.18
N ILE A 314 12.39 -1.64 3.36
CA ILE A 314 12.23 -2.56 4.48
C ILE A 314 13.54 -3.29 4.76
N TYR A 315 13.75 -3.77 5.98
CA TYR A 315 14.88 -4.66 6.24
C TYR A 315 14.64 -6.02 5.58
N PRO A 316 15.70 -6.77 5.24
CA PRO A 316 15.58 -8.10 4.64
C PRO A 316 14.69 -9.09 5.40
N ASP A 317 14.56 -8.92 6.73
CA ASP A 317 13.73 -9.75 7.60
C ASP A 317 12.31 -9.21 7.82
N GLY A 318 11.92 -8.14 7.12
CA GLY A 318 10.59 -7.52 7.23
C GLY A 318 10.44 -6.49 8.36
N ARG A 319 11.47 -6.23 9.17
CA ARG A 319 11.42 -5.15 10.16
C ARG A 319 11.69 -3.80 9.52
N GLN A 320 11.52 -2.71 10.27
CA GLN A 320 12.11 -1.40 9.93
C GLN A 320 11.75 -0.94 8.50
N TRP A 321 10.45 -0.90 8.21
CA TRP A 321 9.91 -0.38 6.95
C TRP A 321 9.71 1.13 7.01
N ASN A 322 9.94 1.84 5.91
CA ASN A 322 9.70 3.28 5.78
C ASN A 322 9.38 3.63 4.32
N PRO A 323 8.58 4.69 4.03
CA PRO A 323 8.49 5.21 2.68
C PRO A 323 9.85 5.81 2.25
N LEU A 324 10.20 5.67 0.98
CA LEU A 324 11.22 6.51 0.32
C LEU A 324 10.57 7.62 -0.50
N MET A 325 9.41 7.34 -1.10
CA MET A 325 8.59 8.31 -1.83
C MET A 325 7.16 7.77 -1.91
N SER A 326 6.25 8.34 -1.14
CA SER A 326 4.84 7.91 -1.14
C SER A 326 4.03 8.55 -2.25
N SER A 327 2.93 7.90 -2.65
CA SER A 327 2.07 8.39 -3.73
C SER A 327 0.90 9.20 -3.17
N PHE A 328 1.19 10.49 -2.98
CA PHE A 328 0.23 11.49 -2.52
C PHE A 328 -0.39 12.33 -3.66
N ALA A 329 -0.01 12.05 -4.90
CA ALA A 329 -0.65 12.59 -6.09
C ALA A 329 -1.79 11.69 -6.57
N SER A 330 -2.78 12.27 -7.25
CA SER A 330 -3.86 11.49 -7.86
C SER A 330 -3.29 10.61 -8.98
N ALA A 331 -3.40 9.30 -8.82
CA ALA A 331 -3.09 8.31 -9.86
C ALA A 331 -1.62 8.24 -10.29
N SER A 332 -0.70 8.40 -9.34
CA SER A 332 0.74 8.30 -9.60
C SER A 332 1.28 6.94 -9.14
N SER A 333 2.07 6.30 -10.00
CA SER A 333 2.80 5.07 -9.68
C SER A 333 4.30 5.32 -9.69
N PHE A 334 4.93 5.11 -8.54
CA PHE A 334 6.39 5.03 -8.41
C PHE A 334 6.80 3.57 -8.52
N HIS A 335 7.38 3.21 -9.66
CA HIS A 335 7.77 1.85 -9.98
C HIS A 335 9.00 1.84 -10.89
N PHE A 336 9.57 0.66 -11.13
CA PHE A 336 10.86 0.45 -11.78
C PHE A 336 11.96 1.43 -11.32
N PHE A 337 12.84 0.92 -10.48
CA PHE A 337 13.82 1.74 -9.79
C PHE A 337 15.18 1.07 -9.73
N ALA A 338 16.19 1.91 -9.50
CA ALA A 338 17.56 1.50 -9.30
C ALA A 338 18.24 2.45 -8.30
N GLN A 339 19.36 2.01 -7.75
CA GLN A 339 20.28 2.89 -7.03
C GLN A 339 21.51 3.14 -7.89
N LEU A 340 21.84 4.39 -8.15
CA LEU A 340 23.04 4.80 -8.87
C LEU A 340 24.30 4.58 -8.00
N SER A 341 25.47 4.47 -8.63
CA SER A 341 26.73 4.26 -7.90
C SER A 341 27.11 5.41 -6.95
N ASN A 342 26.58 6.61 -7.19
CA ASN A 342 26.71 7.77 -6.31
C ASN A 342 25.77 7.71 -5.08
N GLY A 343 24.97 6.66 -4.93
CA GLY A 343 24.05 6.43 -3.83
C GLY A 343 22.64 7.03 -4.02
N HIS A 344 22.40 7.77 -5.11
CA HIS A 344 21.06 8.29 -5.42
C HIS A 344 20.12 7.17 -5.84
N VAL A 345 18.86 7.28 -5.44
CA VAL A 345 17.78 6.42 -5.94
C VAL A 345 17.14 7.09 -7.15
N THR A 346 16.83 6.30 -8.17
CA THR A 346 15.99 6.72 -9.31
C THR A 346 14.77 5.82 -9.42
N VAL A 347 13.64 6.39 -9.81
CA VAL A 347 12.35 5.71 -9.94
C VAL A 347 11.56 6.26 -11.13
N THR A 348 10.81 5.39 -11.81
CA THR A 348 9.90 5.79 -12.89
C THR A 348 8.56 6.21 -12.31
N GLU A 349 8.15 7.45 -12.53
CA GLU A 349 6.82 7.97 -12.23
C GLU A 349 5.94 7.88 -13.48
N TYR A 350 4.78 7.24 -13.35
CA TYR A 350 3.83 7.14 -14.47
C TYR A 350 2.37 6.90 -14.05
N TYR A 351 1.46 7.21 -14.98
CA TYR A 351 0.05 6.82 -14.92
C TYR A 351 -0.14 5.37 -15.37
N ASN A 352 -0.52 4.50 -14.44
CA ASN A 352 -0.51 3.04 -14.62
C ASN A 352 -1.64 2.43 -15.45
N GLN A 353 -2.57 3.23 -15.97
CA GLN A 353 -3.63 2.66 -16.81
C GLN A 353 -3.26 2.60 -18.30
N ASN A 354 -2.59 3.63 -18.79
CA ASN A 354 -2.48 3.89 -20.23
C ASN A 354 -1.02 4.01 -20.73
N ASN A 355 -0.02 4.02 -19.83
CA ASN A 355 1.38 4.26 -20.20
C ASN A 355 2.26 3.00 -20.21
N ASN A 356 1.76 1.81 -19.85
CA ASN A 356 2.54 0.55 -19.83
C ASN A 356 3.86 0.63 -19.04
N GLY A 357 3.91 1.37 -17.93
CA GLY A 357 5.14 1.51 -17.14
C GLY A 357 6.11 2.58 -17.62
N PHE A 358 5.76 3.32 -18.68
CA PHE A 358 6.59 4.40 -19.22
C PHE A 358 6.21 5.77 -18.65
N GLY A 359 7.21 6.56 -18.29
CA GLY A 359 6.99 7.90 -17.77
C GLY A 359 8.27 8.67 -17.57
N THR A 360 8.39 9.32 -16.42
CA THR A 360 9.53 10.19 -16.07
C THR A 360 10.44 9.51 -15.06
N LEU A 361 11.76 9.54 -15.27
CA LEU A 361 12.71 9.16 -14.23
C LEU A 361 12.97 10.32 -13.28
N ALA A 362 12.50 10.18 -12.04
CA ALA A 362 12.83 11.06 -10.93
C ALA A 362 13.95 10.44 -10.08
N ALA A 363 14.81 11.27 -9.50
CA ALA A 363 15.91 10.83 -8.65
C ALA A 363 16.13 11.72 -7.43
N PHE A 364 16.71 11.14 -6.36
CA PHE A 364 17.00 11.84 -5.11
C PHE A 364 18.10 11.12 -4.31
N PRO A 365 18.84 11.83 -3.44
CA PRO A 365 19.81 11.21 -2.55
C PRO A 365 19.13 10.35 -1.47
N LEU A 366 19.68 9.16 -1.20
CA LEU A 366 19.17 8.28 -0.15
C LEU A 366 19.53 8.76 1.26
N THR A 367 20.69 9.41 1.41
CA THR A 367 21.18 9.93 2.69
C THR A 367 20.98 11.45 2.72
N LEU A 368 20.39 11.96 3.79
CA LEU A 368 20.24 13.40 3.98
C LEU A 368 21.59 14.05 4.28
N PRO A 369 21.86 15.27 3.78
CA PRO A 369 23.09 16.00 4.09
C PRO A 369 23.27 16.33 5.58
N GLU A 370 22.16 16.46 6.32
CA GLU A 370 22.13 16.83 7.73
C GLU A 370 21.21 15.87 8.50
N PRO A 371 21.70 15.20 9.57
CA PRO A 371 20.91 14.22 10.32
C PRO A 371 19.65 14.78 10.98
N ASP A 372 19.67 16.06 11.37
CA ASP A 372 18.59 16.70 12.14
C ASP A 372 17.46 17.26 11.25
N ARG A 373 17.64 17.22 9.92
CA ARG A 373 16.66 17.72 8.97
C ARG A 373 15.53 16.71 8.77
N ALA A 374 14.31 17.21 8.65
CA ALA A 374 13.16 16.38 8.30
C ALA A 374 13.42 15.59 6.99
N PRO A 375 13.11 14.29 6.95
CA PRO A 375 13.41 13.44 5.79
C PRO A 375 12.62 13.82 4.53
N PHE A 376 11.49 14.49 4.68
CA PHE A 376 10.62 14.91 3.58
C PHE A 376 10.26 16.38 3.66
N GLY A 377 9.82 16.94 2.53
CA GLY A 377 9.19 18.25 2.47
C GLY A 377 7.80 18.28 3.11
N SER A 378 7.17 19.44 3.05
CA SER A 378 5.84 19.72 3.63
C SER A 378 4.74 18.83 3.02
N PRO A 379 3.68 18.49 3.78
CA PRO A 379 2.45 17.93 3.21
C PRO A 379 1.80 18.87 2.18
N VAL A 380 2.01 20.19 2.26
CA VAL A 380 1.40 21.13 1.32
C VAL A 380 2.13 21.06 -0.03
N PRO A 381 1.48 20.64 -1.14
CA PRO A 381 2.16 20.39 -2.41
C PRO A 381 2.98 21.57 -2.93
N ASP A 382 2.45 22.80 -2.82
CA ASP A 382 3.08 24.01 -3.36
C ASP A 382 4.14 24.64 -2.44
N ASP A 383 4.39 24.06 -1.26
CA ASP A 383 5.40 24.55 -0.33
C ASP A 383 6.81 24.42 -0.91
N ALA A 384 7.66 25.42 -0.65
CA ALA A 384 9.00 25.52 -1.21
C ALA A 384 9.93 24.36 -0.82
N SER A 385 9.67 23.67 0.29
CA SER A 385 10.41 22.49 0.72
C SER A 385 10.21 21.27 -0.19
N ASN A 386 9.14 21.23 -0.98
CA ASN A 386 8.94 20.22 -2.02
C ASN A 386 9.64 20.67 -3.32
N PRO A 387 10.65 19.96 -3.84
CA PRO A 387 11.31 20.38 -5.08
C PRO A 387 10.36 20.42 -6.27
N ARG A 388 10.52 21.45 -7.11
CA ARG A 388 9.80 21.56 -8.40
C ARG A 388 10.63 20.89 -9.48
N ILE A 389 10.15 19.77 -10.02
CA ILE A 389 10.86 19.01 -11.06
C ILE A 389 10.17 19.16 -12.42
N GLN A 390 10.95 19.20 -13.50
CA GLN A 390 10.41 19.26 -14.87
C GLN A 390 9.97 17.87 -15.35
N ILE A 391 8.82 17.81 -16.01
CA ILE A 391 8.14 16.59 -16.48
C ILE A 391 7.56 16.76 -17.90
N GLY A 392 8.42 17.01 -18.89
CA GLY A 392 8.04 17.22 -20.27
C GLY A 392 7.69 18.67 -20.62
N TRP A 393 6.93 18.84 -21.68
CA TRP A 393 6.65 20.13 -22.34
C TRP A 393 5.17 20.32 -22.66
N TYR A 394 4.65 21.54 -22.49
CA TYR A 394 3.34 21.94 -22.98
C TYR A 394 3.38 22.16 -24.51
N SER A 395 2.22 22.12 -25.15
CA SER A 395 2.09 22.35 -26.61
C SER A 395 2.50 23.76 -27.07
N ASN A 396 2.61 24.72 -26.14
CA ASN A 396 3.11 26.07 -26.41
C ASN A 396 4.64 26.19 -26.25
N GLY A 397 5.34 25.07 -26.00
CA GLY A 397 6.79 25.01 -25.83
C GLY A 397 7.30 25.35 -24.42
N ASN A 398 6.41 25.65 -23.47
CA ASN A 398 6.82 25.87 -22.09
C ASN A 398 7.07 24.54 -21.36
N PRO A 399 8.10 24.44 -20.50
CA PRO A 399 8.33 23.24 -19.70
C PRO A 399 7.18 23.00 -18.71
N GLN A 400 6.78 21.73 -18.55
CA GLN A 400 5.83 21.31 -17.53
C GLN A 400 6.57 20.97 -16.23
N TYR A 401 5.96 21.26 -15.09
CA TYR A 401 6.56 20.97 -13.79
C TYR A 401 5.57 20.32 -12.84
N MET A 402 6.11 19.55 -11.90
CA MET A 402 5.36 18.91 -10.84
C MET A 402 6.04 19.11 -9.49
N ARG A 403 5.22 19.11 -8.42
CA ARG A 403 5.64 18.99 -7.02
C ARG A 403 4.86 17.84 -6.40
N PHE A 404 5.50 17.10 -5.52
CA PHE A 404 4.84 16.05 -4.74
C PHE A 404 4.80 16.48 -3.27
N PRO A 405 3.65 16.34 -2.57
CA PRO A 405 3.62 16.38 -1.11
C PRO A 405 4.64 15.40 -0.52
N PHE A 406 5.27 15.77 0.59
CA PHE A 406 6.32 14.97 1.22
C PHE A 406 7.39 14.50 0.22
N SER A 407 7.85 15.41 -0.65
CA SER A 407 8.94 15.05 -1.56
C SER A 407 10.21 14.72 -0.77
N PRO A 408 10.98 13.71 -1.18
CA PRO A 408 12.32 13.50 -0.65
C PRO A 408 13.18 14.74 -0.86
N GLN A 409 14.04 15.04 0.12
CA GLN A 409 14.96 16.17 -0.01
C GLN A 409 15.89 15.96 -1.20
N GLY A 410 16.05 16.99 -2.04
CA GLY A 410 16.92 16.92 -3.21
C GLY A 410 16.32 16.18 -4.42
N LEU A 411 15.00 15.97 -4.48
CA LEU A 411 14.31 15.42 -5.65
C LEU A 411 14.57 16.24 -6.93
N TYR A 412 14.94 15.55 -8.01
CA TYR A 412 15.15 16.11 -9.35
C TYR A 412 14.68 15.14 -10.45
N SER A 413 14.63 15.60 -11.69
CA SER A 413 14.27 14.80 -12.86
C SER A 413 15.52 14.43 -13.66
N LEU A 414 15.72 13.14 -13.95
CA LEU A 414 16.78 12.65 -14.84
C LEU A 414 16.37 12.73 -16.30
N THR A 415 15.06 12.66 -16.60
CA THR A 415 14.54 12.71 -17.96
C THR A 415 13.46 13.78 -18.08
N PRO A 416 13.79 15.07 -17.92
CA PRO A 416 12.83 16.17 -17.95
C PRO A 416 12.09 16.35 -19.29
N PHE A 417 12.46 15.64 -20.36
CA PHE A 417 11.69 15.59 -21.61
C PHE A 417 10.48 14.64 -21.57
N ALA A 418 10.48 13.67 -20.65
CA ALA A 418 9.47 12.63 -20.58
C ALA A 418 8.29 13.07 -19.70
N LEU A 419 7.08 12.68 -20.09
CA LEU A 419 5.84 12.99 -19.38
C LEU A 419 5.24 11.72 -18.77
N GLY A 420 5.13 11.67 -17.44
CA GLY A 420 4.54 10.54 -16.70
C GLY A 420 3.02 10.50 -16.65
N GLY A 421 2.34 11.61 -16.93
CA GLY A 421 0.88 11.73 -16.81
C GLY A 421 0.06 10.87 -17.80
N ASP A 422 -1.27 10.93 -17.64
CA ASP A 422 -2.26 10.25 -18.52
C ASP A 422 -2.42 10.95 -19.88
N SER A 423 -1.34 11.08 -20.62
CA SER A 423 -1.30 11.69 -21.94
C SER A 423 -0.20 11.06 -22.79
N ALA A 424 -0.30 11.24 -24.10
CA ALA A 424 0.82 10.99 -24.99
C ALA A 424 2.06 11.77 -24.53
N ALA A 425 3.24 11.29 -24.91
CA ALA A 425 4.51 11.98 -24.71
C ALA A 425 4.41 13.45 -25.18
N SER A 426 5.24 14.31 -24.59
CA SER A 426 5.30 15.70 -25.01
C SER A 426 5.73 15.80 -26.48
N ILE A 427 5.35 16.89 -27.13
CA ILE A 427 5.84 17.21 -28.47
C ILE A 427 6.97 18.21 -28.30
N HIS A 428 8.13 17.91 -28.87
CA HIS A 428 9.28 18.81 -28.82
C HIS A 428 8.95 20.10 -29.60
N PRO A 429 9.13 21.28 -29.00
CA PRO A 429 8.70 22.54 -29.61
C PRO A 429 9.39 22.84 -30.94
N ASP A 430 10.67 22.45 -31.08
CA ASP A 430 11.45 22.77 -32.27
C ASP A 430 11.31 21.75 -33.41
N THR A 431 11.09 20.47 -33.10
CA THR A 431 11.03 19.40 -34.12
C THR A 431 9.59 19.06 -34.50
N GLY A 432 8.63 19.28 -33.60
CA GLY A 432 7.25 18.84 -33.76
C GLY A 432 7.05 17.34 -33.61
N GLU A 433 8.08 16.61 -33.17
CA GLU A 433 8.04 15.16 -32.93
C GLU A 433 7.78 14.86 -31.45
N PHE A 434 7.30 13.65 -31.17
CA PHE A 434 7.14 13.20 -29.79
C PHE A 434 8.51 13.02 -29.12
N THR A 435 8.63 13.46 -27.87
CA THR A 435 9.84 13.30 -27.06
C THR A 435 10.01 11.89 -26.48
N GLY A 436 9.00 11.03 -26.62
CA GLY A 436 9.00 9.67 -26.08
C GLY A 436 8.91 9.62 -24.54
N LYS A 437 9.07 8.42 -23.99
CA LYS A 437 9.05 8.14 -22.54
C LYS A 437 10.07 7.06 -22.18
N VAL A 438 10.37 6.94 -20.89
CA VAL A 438 11.39 6.01 -20.37
C VAL A 438 10.83 5.06 -19.30
N THR A 439 11.50 3.93 -19.09
CA THR A 439 11.19 2.95 -18.04
C THR A 439 12.41 2.05 -17.74
N HIS A 440 12.25 1.07 -16.83
CA HIS A 440 13.23 0.04 -16.49
C HIS A 440 14.67 0.57 -16.22
N PRO A 441 14.86 1.57 -15.33
CA PRO A 441 16.20 2.02 -14.98
C PRO A 441 16.99 0.92 -14.27
N SER A 442 18.29 0.88 -14.52
CA SER A 442 19.20 -0.13 -13.99
C SER A 442 20.62 0.41 -13.90
N ALA A 443 21.22 0.30 -12.73
CA ALA A 443 22.55 0.82 -12.47
C ALA A 443 23.62 0.09 -13.26
N ALA A 444 24.65 0.84 -13.67
CA ALA A 444 25.81 0.33 -14.38
C ALA A 444 27.11 1.00 -13.87
N PRO A 445 28.29 0.47 -14.23
CA PRO A 445 29.57 1.08 -13.88
C PRO A 445 29.67 2.57 -14.25
N HIS A 446 30.56 3.30 -13.57
CA HIS A 446 30.82 4.74 -13.80
C HIS A 446 29.61 5.66 -13.55
N ASN A 447 28.69 5.25 -12.68
CA ASN A 447 27.44 5.95 -12.43
C ASN A 447 26.48 5.99 -13.63
N ASP A 448 26.73 5.19 -14.67
CA ASP A 448 25.84 5.10 -15.81
C ASP A 448 24.51 4.45 -15.39
N LEU A 449 23.46 4.79 -16.13
CA LEU A 449 22.14 4.20 -16.00
C LEU A 449 21.73 3.58 -17.34
N LEU A 450 21.52 2.27 -17.34
CA LEU A 450 20.80 1.61 -18.42
C LEU A 450 19.30 1.86 -18.23
N LEU A 451 18.59 2.13 -19.31
CA LEU A 451 17.14 2.34 -19.29
C LEU A 451 16.53 1.87 -20.60
N VAL A 452 15.20 1.74 -20.60
CA VAL A 452 14.42 1.53 -21.81
C VAL A 452 13.80 2.86 -22.22
N TYR A 453 14.01 3.25 -23.47
CA TYR A 453 13.38 4.43 -24.07
C TYR A 453 12.53 4.00 -25.25
N THR A 454 11.38 4.64 -25.41
CA THR A 454 10.53 4.46 -26.57
C THR A 454 10.14 5.79 -27.20
N PRO A 455 10.33 5.97 -28.52
CA PRO A 455 9.85 7.16 -29.22
C PRO A 455 8.32 7.11 -29.41
N GLY A 456 7.74 8.23 -29.84
CA GLY A 456 6.31 8.30 -30.14
C GLY A 456 5.42 8.58 -28.91
N PRO A 457 4.10 8.34 -29.02
CA PRO A 457 3.13 8.73 -27.99
C PRO A 457 3.30 8.01 -26.65
N ALA A 458 3.67 6.73 -26.65
CA ALA A 458 3.78 5.91 -25.43
C ALA A 458 2.56 6.05 -24.47
N ASN A 459 1.35 5.99 -25.05
CA ASN A 459 0.08 6.06 -24.33
C ASN A 459 -1.04 5.40 -25.16
N HIS A 460 -1.99 4.72 -24.52
CA HIS A 460 -3.08 4.00 -25.20
C HIS A 460 -4.26 4.87 -25.64
N LEU A 461 -4.34 6.13 -25.19
CA LEU A 461 -5.45 7.01 -25.53
C LEU A 461 -5.25 7.64 -26.91
N ASN A 462 -6.37 7.83 -27.60
CA ASN A 462 -6.42 8.59 -28.84
C ASN A 462 -6.40 10.10 -28.58
N ARG A 463 -5.32 10.58 -27.93
CA ARG A 463 -5.12 11.97 -27.46
C ARG A 463 -3.64 12.39 -27.53
N PRO A 464 -3.10 12.81 -28.70
CA PRO A 464 -3.80 12.93 -29.98
C PRO A 464 -3.86 11.62 -30.79
N THR A 465 -2.97 10.66 -30.50
CA THR A 465 -2.89 9.36 -31.19
C THR A 465 -2.19 8.34 -30.28
N PRO A 466 -2.56 7.05 -30.30
CA PRO A 466 -1.81 5.99 -29.63
C PRO A 466 -0.70 5.39 -30.50
N ILE A 467 -0.70 5.69 -31.82
CA ILE A 467 0.28 5.17 -32.78
C ILE A 467 1.37 6.20 -33.12
N PRO A 468 2.62 5.79 -33.39
CA PRO A 468 3.11 4.40 -33.32
C PRO A 468 3.10 3.84 -31.89
N TYR A 469 2.73 2.56 -31.72
CA TYR A 469 2.87 1.86 -30.45
C TYR A 469 4.35 1.63 -30.10
N TYR A 470 4.58 1.26 -28.84
CA TYR A 470 5.88 1.07 -28.20
C TYR A 470 6.91 0.37 -29.10
N ASP A 471 8.04 1.05 -29.28
CA ASP A 471 9.30 0.57 -29.87
C ASP A 471 10.37 0.79 -28.79
N GLY A 472 10.47 -0.15 -27.84
CA GLY A 472 11.31 -0.01 -26.66
C GLY A 472 12.72 -0.54 -26.91
N GLY A 473 13.71 0.34 -26.89
CA GLY A 473 15.13 -0.03 -27.00
C GLY A 473 15.91 0.21 -25.71
N ILE A 474 17.12 -0.36 -25.62
CA ILE A 474 18.06 -0.17 -24.51
C ILE A 474 18.96 1.04 -24.81
N TYR A 475 18.98 1.98 -23.87
CA TYR A 475 19.78 3.20 -23.94
C TYR A 475 20.60 3.36 -22.66
N ARG A 476 21.67 4.15 -22.77
CA ARG A 476 22.49 4.60 -21.65
C ARG A 476 22.30 6.09 -21.42
N LEU A 477 22.00 6.44 -20.18
CA LEU A 477 22.16 7.77 -19.61
C LEU A 477 23.51 7.81 -18.90
N ALA A 478 24.41 8.67 -19.37
CA ALA A 478 25.80 8.70 -18.91
C ALA A 478 25.95 9.41 -17.55
N ALA A 479 26.76 8.82 -16.68
CA ALA A 479 27.15 9.38 -15.38
C ALA A 479 25.99 9.77 -14.42
N GLY A 480 24.76 9.31 -14.67
CA GLY A 480 23.61 9.65 -13.83
C GLY A 480 23.20 11.11 -13.90
N GLU A 481 23.59 11.81 -14.98
CA GLU A 481 23.29 13.22 -15.20
C GLU A 481 21.96 13.42 -15.94
N PRO A 482 21.18 14.48 -15.63
CA PRO A 482 19.94 14.76 -16.33
C PRO A 482 20.12 14.92 -17.85
N VAL A 483 19.25 14.25 -18.61
CA VAL A 483 19.21 14.31 -20.07
C VAL A 483 18.01 15.17 -20.49
N LEU A 484 18.30 16.33 -21.10
CA LEU A 484 17.27 17.31 -21.46
C LEU A 484 16.48 16.93 -22.70
N ASN A 485 17.11 16.22 -23.65
CA ASN A 485 16.48 15.79 -24.89
C ASN A 485 16.74 14.30 -25.13
N PRO A 486 15.79 13.55 -25.72
CA PRO A 486 15.95 12.12 -25.96
C PRO A 486 17.13 11.79 -26.88
N GLU A 487 17.55 12.72 -27.76
CA GLU A 487 18.70 12.56 -28.67
C GLU A 487 20.06 12.51 -27.96
N ASP A 488 20.13 12.95 -26.71
CA ASP A 488 21.34 12.86 -25.89
C ASP A 488 21.46 11.49 -25.18
N LEU A 489 20.43 10.64 -25.27
CA LEU A 489 20.52 9.25 -24.84
C LEU A 489 21.41 8.46 -25.82
N ILE A 490 22.26 7.60 -25.28
CA ILE A 490 23.18 6.80 -26.09
C ILE A 490 22.52 5.46 -26.37
N GLU A 491 22.08 5.26 -27.62
CA GLU A 491 21.50 3.98 -28.06
C GLU A 491 22.53 2.85 -27.94
N ILE A 492 22.12 1.77 -27.26
CA ILE A 492 22.89 0.53 -27.20
C ILE A 492 22.27 -0.49 -28.16
N LYS A 493 20.94 -0.63 -28.13
CA LYS A 493 20.22 -1.63 -28.90
C LYS A 493 18.75 -1.21 -29.11
N ASN A 494 18.29 -1.29 -30.35
CA ASN A 494 16.86 -1.24 -30.69
C ASN A 494 16.60 -2.10 -31.94
N ASP A 495 15.88 -3.23 -31.81
CA ASP A 495 15.37 -3.99 -32.96
C ASP A 495 13.89 -3.64 -33.21
N PRO A 496 13.50 -3.17 -34.40
CA PRO A 496 12.09 -2.91 -34.67
C PRO A 496 11.19 -4.17 -34.62
N ALA A 497 11.76 -5.38 -34.63
CA ALA A 497 11.04 -6.64 -34.46
C ALA A 497 10.77 -7.02 -32.99
N TYR A 498 11.37 -6.33 -32.03
CA TYR A 498 11.29 -6.65 -30.61
C TYR A 498 11.08 -5.40 -29.75
N ASN A 499 10.70 -5.62 -28.50
CA ASN A 499 10.85 -4.66 -27.43
C ASN A 499 11.92 -5.20 -26.48
N GLU A 500 13.02 -4.47 -26.35
CA GLU A 500 14.07 -4.77 -25.39
C GLU A 500 13.73 -4.14 -24.02
N GLN A 501 13.76 -4.97 -22.97
CA GLN A 501 13.26 -4.63 -21.63
C GLN A 501 14.25 -5.03 -20.53
N GLN A 502 14.07 -4.43 -19.34
CA GLN A 502 14.73 -4.83 -18.10
C GLN A 502 16.26 -5.08 -18.20
N PRO A 503 17.06 -4.14 -18.75
CA PRO A 503 18.49 -4.36 -18.94
C PRO A 503 19.25 -4.43 -17.60
N ARG A 504 20.26 -5.29 -17.50
CA ARG A 504 21.19 -5.38 -16.36
C ARG A 504 22.63 -5.52 -16.86
N ALA A 505 23.53 -4.70 -16.35
CA ALA A 505 24.95 -4.86 -16.59
C ALA A 505 25.46 -6.16 -15.94
N VAL A 506 26.17 -6.99 -16.70
CA VAL A 506 26.79 -8.24 -16.22
C VAL A 506 28.19 -7.94 -15.74
N VAL A 507 28.27 -7.50 -14.50
CA VAL A 507 29.52 -7.16 -13.79
C VAL A 507 29.36 -7.54 -12.32
N ALA A 508 30.46 -7.58 -11.57
CA ALA A 508 30.35 -7.74 -10.11
C ALA A 508 29.73 -6.48 -9.50
N TYR A 509 29.06 -6.62 -8.35
CA TYR A 509 28.49 -5.51 -7.58
C TYR A 509 29.55 -4.44 -7.29
N ARG A 510 30.79 -4.87 -7.06
CA ARG A 510 31.96 -3.99 -6.86
C ARG A 510 32.28 -3.09 -8.05
N ASP A 511 32.00 -3.53 -9.28
CA ASP A 511 32.29 -2.72 -10.47
C ASP A 511 31.27 -1.60 -10.66
N ILE A 512 30.07 -1.74 -10.07
CA ILE A 512 29.04 -0.69 -10.05
C ILE A 512 29.25 0.21 -8.82
N TYR A 513 29.35 -0.37 -7.62
CA TYR A 513 29.23 0.37 -6.35
C TYR A 513 30.54 0.50 -5.57
N GLY A 514 31.63 -0.13 -6.00
CA GLY A 514 32.92 -0.09 -5.30
C GLY A 514 33.00 -0.97 -4.04
N ILE A 515 31.95 -1.73 -3.71
CA ILE A 515 31.86 -2.66 -2.56
C ILE A 515 31.49 -4.07 -3.02
N GLU A 516 31.91 -5.11 -2.32
CA GLU A 516 31.70 -6.51 -2.73
C GLU A 516 30.22 -6.94 -2.66
N GLU A 517 29.51 -6.52 -1.62
CA GLU A 517 28.07 -6.75 -1.43
C GLU A 517 27.48 -5.61 -0.56
N PRO A 518 26.16 -5.40 -0.58
CA PRO A 518 25.46 -4.50 0.33
C PRO A 518 25.73 -4.77 1.82
N ALA A 519 25.50 -3.77 2.66
CA ALA A 519 25.66 -3.92 4.11
C ALA A 519 24.75 -5.03 4.67
N ARG A 520 25.30 -5.84 5.58
CA ARG A 520 24.52 -6.88 6.29
C ARG A 520 23.80 -6.25 7.47
N LEU A 521 22.47 -6.26 7.42
CA LEU A 521 21.63 -5.89 8.55
C LEU A 521 21.38 -7.11 9.45
N SER A 522 21.34 -6.89 10.76
CA SER A 522 21.01 -7.94 11.74
C SER A 522 19.66 -8.57 11.43
N TRP A 523 19.54 -9.89 11.56
CA TRP A 523 18.30 -10.62 11.31
C TRP A 523 17.55 -10.89 12.62
N LEU A 524 16.30 -10.40 12.75
CA LEU A 524 15.39 -10.44 13.92
C LEU A 524 16.10 -10.19 15.26
N PRO A 525 15.81 -9.12 16.00
CA PRO A 525 16.58 -8.80 17.19
C PRO A 525 16.32 -9.85 18.27
N GLU A 526 17.36 -10.19 19.03
CA GLU A 526 17.18 -10.58 20.43
C GLU A 526 17.30 -9.28 21.21
N ASP A 527 16.30 -8.42 21.11
CA ASP A 527 16.31 -7.19 21.88
C ASP A 527 16.26 -7.58 23.37
N GLN A 528 17.33 -7.27 24.08
CA GLN A 528 17.43 -7.61 25.50
C GLN A 528 16.80 -6.53 26.38
N GLU A 529 16.51 -5.34 25.85
CA GLU A 529 15.97 -4.23 26.62
C GLU A 529 14.55 -4.53 27.13
N HIS A 530 13.74 -5.21 26.31
CA HIS A 530 12.38 -5.64 26.63
C HIS A 530 12.24 -7.17 26.70
N ALA A 531 13.26 -7.86 27.21
CA ALA A 531 13.30 -9.32 27.25
C ALA A 531 12.18 -9.94 28.11
N ASP A 532 11.63 -9.20 29.09
CA ASP A 532 10.52 -9.65 29.92
C ASP A 532 9.20 -9.66 29.13
N GLU A 533 8.98 -8.67 28.25
CA GLU A 533 7.80 -8.56 27.40
C GLU A 533 7.89 -9.40 26.13
N LEU A 534 9.10 -9.46 25.54
CA LEU A 534 9.44 -10.10 24.27
C LEU A 534 10.63 -11.06 24.42
N PRO A 535 10.50 -12.15 25.22
CA PRO A 535 11.55 -13.16 25.30
C PRO A 535 11.83 -13.80 23.93
N THR A 536 13.03 -14.33 23.72
CA THR A 536 13.41 -14.98 22.45
C THR A 536 12.36 -15.98 21.99
N GLY A 537 11.86 -15.79 20.76
CA GLY A 537 10.78 -16.59 20.18
C GLY A 537 9.37 -16.09 20.49
N SER A 538 9.22 -14.93 21.13
CA SER A 538 7.93 -14.27 21.33
C SER A 538 7.20 -14.07 19.99
N PRO A 539 5.94 -14.54 19.84
CA PRO A 539 5.11 -14.27 18.66
C PRO A 539 4.46 -12.87 18.68
N PHE A 540 5.00 -11.97 19.50
CA PHE A 540 4.48 -10.63 19.75
C PHE A 540 5.51 -9.57 19.37
N ALA A 541 5.07 -8.32 19.34
CA ALA A 541 5.93 -7.15 19.11
C ALA A 541 5.51 -6.01 20.05
N LEU A 542 6.40 -5.04 20.25
CA LEU A 542 6.10 -3.79 20.95
C LEU A 542 5.95 -2.65 19.94
N LEU A 543 4.83 -1.95 20.03
CA LEU A 543 4.45 -0.83 19.19
C LEU A 543 4.26 0.42 20.04
N GLY A 544 4.80 1.55 19.60
CA GLY A 544 4.61 2.83 20.27
C GLY A 544 4.73 4.04 19.36
N SER A 545 4.51 5.21 19.95
CA SER A 545 4.85 6.51 19.38
C SER A 545 5.25 7.46 20.50
N ALA A 546 6.17 8.38 20.21
CA ALA A 546 6.55 9.45 21.13
C ALA A 546 5.48 10.54 21.23
N SER A 547 4.70 10.76 20.17
CA SER A 547 3.64 11.78 20.14
C SER A 547 2.53 11.41 19.17
N LEU A 548 1.30 11.81 19.50
CA LEU A 548 0.15 11.82 18.59
C LEU A 548 -0.29 13.25 18.23
N ILE A 549 0.25 14.24 18.93
CA ILE A 549 0.03 15.66 18.65
C ILE A 549 0.82 16.09 17.42
N LYS A 550 2.08 15.65 17.33
CA LYS A 550 2.93 15.89 16.17
C LYS A 550 2.41 15.09 14.98
N ARG A 551 1.75 15.74 14.02
CA ARG A 551 1.08 15.06 12.89
C ARG A 551 0.95 15.93 11.64
N ASP A 552 0.90 15.27 10.48
CA ASP A 552 0.63 15.90 9.19
C ASP A 552 -0.55 15.21 8.49
N THR A 553 -1.74 15.83 8.51
CA THR A 553 -3.01 15.21 8.08
C THR A 553 -3.60 15.78 6.78
N ARG A 554 -2.92 16.74 6.12
CA ARG A 554 -3.48 17.53 5.00
C ARG A 554 -2.59 17.57 3.74
N PRO A 555 -2.22 16.42 3.15
CA PRO A 555 -1.37 16.39 1.94
C PRO A 555 -2.15 16.62 0.63
N GLY A 556 -3.48 16.61 0.70
CA GLY A 556 -4.35 16.62 -0.44
C GLY A 556 -4.41 17.98 -1.12
N GLN A 557 -4.94 17.98 -2.33
CA GLN A 557 -5.22 19.18 -3.10
C GLN A 557 -6.68 19.61 -2.88
N GLY A 558 -6.93 20.91 -3.02
CA GLY A 558 -8.27 21.44 -2.91
C GLY A 558 -8.30 22.94 -2.62
N LYS A 559 -9.52 23.50 -2.60
CA LYS A 559 -9.70 24.86 -2.09
C LYS A 559 -9.64 24.80 -0.57
N ASP A 560 -8.97 25.78 0.04
CA ASP A 560 -9.01 25.97 1.49
C ASP A 560 -10.37 26.58 1.90
N ALA A 561 -11.41 25.76 1.79
CA ALA A 561 -12.78 26.02 2.25
C ALA A 561 -13.13 24.99 3.33
N PHE A 562 -14.12 25.30 4.18
CA PHE A 562 -14.51 24.42 5.29
C PHE A 562 -13.30 24.05 6.17
N ASP A 563 -12.44 25.03 6.48
CA ASP A 563 -11.28 24.87 7.36
C ASP A 563 -10.31 23.74 6.95
N GLY A 564 -10.26 23.43 5.65
CA GLY A 564 -9.43 22.38 5.05
C GLY A 564 -10.07 20.98 5.03
N LEU A 565 -11.36 20.87 5.35
CA LEU A 565 -12.16 19.64 5.33
C LEU A 565 -13.09 19.58 4.11
N GLU A 566 -13.58 18.40 3.74
CA GLU A 566 -14.47 18.27 2.58
C GLU A 566 -15.93 18.64 2.90
N PRO A 567 -16.63 19.44 2.08
CA PRO A 567 -18.03 19.79 2.30
C PRO A 567 -18.99 18.59 2.15
N PHE A 568 -20.23 18.73 2.63
CA PHE A 568 -21.31 17.79 2.31
C PHE A 568 -21.82 17.98 0.88
N ASN A 569 -21.93 19.23 0.42
CA ASN A 569 -22.43 19.57 -0.91
C ASN A 569 -21.29 20.12 -1.78
N THR A 570 -20.93 19.44 -2.87
CA THR A 570 -19.97 19.99 -3.85
C THR A 570 -20.19 19.51 -5.28
N SER A 571 -20.12 20.42 -6.24
CA SER A 571 -20.13 20.14 -7.67
C SER A 571 -18.72 19.96 -8.25
N GLN A 572 -17.68 20.12 -7.42
CA GLN A 572 -16.28 20.06 -7.84
C GLN A 572 -15.63 18.74 -7.42
N ASN A 573 -14.83 18.16 -8.33
CA ASN A 573 -13.89 17.10 -7.97
C ASN A 573 -12.81 17.69 -7.04
N ASN A 574 -12.29 16.89 -6.11
CA ASN A 574 -11.13 17.25 -5.28
C ASN A 574 -11.28 18.61 -4.56
N THR A 575 -12.48 18.92 -4.04
CA THR A 575 -12.69 20.13 -3.23
C THR A 575 -11.81 20.09 -1.97
N GLY A 576 -11.67 18.91 -1.37
CA GLY A 576 -10.56 18.48 -0.54
C GLY A 576 -10.31 17.00 -0.85
N SER A 577 -9.05 16.58 -0.98
CA SER A 577 -8.69 15.21 -1.36
C SER A 577 -7.98 14.42 -0.26
N ASN A 578 -7.86 14.98 0.96
CA ASN A 578 -7.03 14.41 2.03
C ASN A 578 -7.40 12.94 2.35
N TRP A 579 -8.70 12.66 2.52
CA TRP A 579 -9.18 11.29 2.78
C TRP A 579 -8.93 10.30 1.63
N PHE A 580 -8.79 10.77 0.39
CA PHE A 580 -8.49 9.95 -0.79
C PHE A 580 -6.99 9.85 -1.09
N VAL A 581 -6.15 10.52 -0.29
CA VAL A 581 -4.70 10.60 -0.49
C VAL A 581 -3.95 9.83 0.61
N GLN A 582 -4.27 9.98 1.90
CA GLN A 582 -3.56 9.24 2.97
C GLN A 582 -4.37 8.97 4.26
N GLY A 583 -5.62 9.42 4.33
CA GLY A 583 -6.33 9.61 5.61
C GLY A 583 -6.12 11.01 6.17
N ALA A 584 -7.09 11.50 6.94
CA ALA A 584 -7.15 12.91 7.32
C ALA A 584 -7.94 13.14 8.61
N ASP A 585 -8.10 14.42 8.94
CA ASP A 585 -8.97 14.88 10.03
C ASP A 585 -10.46 14.53 9.76
N SER A 586 -11.15 14.13 10.83
CA SER A 586 -12.58 13.78 10.90
C SER A 586 -13.34 14.86 11.69
N GLY A 587 -13.09 16.12 11.33
CA GLY A 587 -13.72 17.30 11.95
C GLY A 587 -12.69 18.30 12.44
N ILE A 588 -13.16 19.41 12.98
CA ILE A 588 -12.33 20.40 13.67
C ILE A 588 -12.15 19.95 15.11
N TYR A 589 -10.92 19.99 15.57
CA TYR A 589 -10.50 19.69 16.93
C TYR A 589 -9.17 20.37 17.22
N THR A 590 -8.88 20.52 18.50
CA THR A 590 -7.60 20.99 19.01
C THR A 590 -6.78 19.82 19.52
N ASP A 591 -5.49 20.03 19.76
CA ASP A 591 -4.65 18.97 20.28
C ASP A 591 -5.17 18.42 21.61
N ASP A 592 -5.80 19.24 22.46
CA ASP A 592 -6.42 18.86 23.74
C ASP A 592 -7.53 17.80 23.61
N ASP A 593 -8.14 17.69 22.44
CA ASP A 593 -9.20 16.70 22.17
C ASP A 593 -8.63 15.28 22.00
N ILE A 594 -7.35 15.13 21.61
CA ILE A 594 -6.70 13.82 21.49
C ILE A 594 -6.68 13.17 22.88
N TRP A 595 -7.41 12.07 23.05
CA TRP A 595 -7.56 11.39 24.32
C TRP A 595 -7.00 9.97 24.31
N ALA A 596 -7.16 9.27 23.18
CA ALA A 596 -6.72 7.90 23.01
C ALA A 596 -6.26 7.60 21.58
N VAL A 597 -5.67 6.43 21.39
CA VAL A 597 -5.39 5.83 20.09
C VAL A 597 -6.09 4.47 19.99
N ARG A 598 -6.76 4.23 18.86
CA ARG A 598 -7.28 2.92 18.47
C ARG A 598 -6.26 2.24 17.56
N ILE A 599 -5.89 1.02 17.90
CA ILE A 599 -5.12 0.14 17.03
C ILE A 599 -6.09 -0.83 16.34
N VAL A 600 -6.03 -0.87 15.02
CA VAL A 600 -6.96 -1.64 14.18
C VAL A 600 -6.18 -2.67 13.38
N ALA A 601 -6.44 -3.96 13.61
CA ALA A 601 -5.92 -5.06 12.79
C ALA A 601 -6.63 -5.09 11.43
N MET A 602 -5.89 -5.49 10.39
CA MET A 602 -6.35 -5.49 8.99
C MET A 602 -6.13 -6.86 8.32
N GLU A 603 -7.12 -7.32 7.57
CA GLU A 603 -7.05 -8.54 6.77
C GLU A 603 -7.68 -8.33 5.38
N THR A 604 -6.96 -8.67 4.31
CA THR A 604 -7.58 -8.77 2.99
C THR A 604 -8.23 -10.13 2.77
N PRO A 605 -9.28 -10.22 1.92
CA PRO A 605 -10.00 -11.47 1.74
C PRO A 605 -9.14 -12.56 1.11
N THR A 606 -9.29 -13.78 1.61
CA THR A 606 -8.75 -14.96 0.92
C THR A 606 -9.40 -15.12 -0.45
N HIS A 607 -8.57 -15.42 -1.45
CA HIS A 607 -8.94 -15.55 -2.84
C HIS A 607 -9.61 -16.90 -3.15
N ARG A 608 -10.85 -17.07 -2.70
CA ARG A 608 -11.72 -18.21 -3.06
C ARG A 608 -12.39 -18.00 -4.41
N SER A 609 -11.62 -18.10 -5.49
CA SER A 609 -12.14 -17.91 -6.86
C SER A 609 -13.32 -18.80 -7.22
N TYR A 610 -13.22 -20.11 -6.95
CA TYR A 610 -14.21 -21.11 -7.31
C TYR A 610 -14.65 -21.92 -6.09
N GLY A 611 -15.62 -22.81 -6.28
CA GLY A 611 -16.15 -23.65 -5.21
C GLY A 611 -17.34 -23.03 -4.47
N THR A 612 -17.77 -23.72 -3.41
CA THR A 612 -18.82 -23.23 -2.51
C THR A 612 -18.32 -21.99 -1.76
N HIS A 613 -19.20 -21.03 -1.48
CA HIS A 613 -18.86 -19.77 -0.80
C HIS A 613 -17.68 -19.00 -1.45
N SER A 614 -17.59 -19.08 -2.79
CA SER A 614 -16.59 -18.35 -3.58
C SER A 614 -16.82 -16.84 -3.58
N GLY A 615 -15.73 -16.10 -3.76
CA GLY A 615 -15.68 -14.64 -3.73
C GLY A 615 -15.63 -14.06 -2.32
N VAL A 616 -15.60 -12.73 -2.28
CA VAL A 616 -15.75 -11.96 -1.04
C VAL A 616 -17.23 -11.93 -0.66
N LYS A 617 -17.52 -12.21 0.61
CA LYS A 617 -18.90 -12.38 1.13
C LYS A 617 -19.25 -11.37 2.22
N PHE A 618 -18.52 -10.26 2.26
CA PHE A 618 -18.81 -9.09 3.06
C PHE A 618 -18.53 -7.84 2.20
N THR A 619 -18.98 -6.68 2.65
CA THR A 619 -18.58 -5.40 2.08
C THR A 619 -18.41 -4.35 3.17
N ASN A 620 -17.50 -3.41 2.94
CA ASN A 620 -17.30 -2.19 3.73
C ASN A 620 -16.60 -1.14 2.84
N HIS A 621 -16.31 0.04 3.38
CA HIS A 621 -15.64 1.10 2.61
C HIS A 621 -14.13 0.89 2.40
N ALA A 622 -13.53 -0.14 3.00
CA ALA A 622 -12.11 -0.45 2.90
C ALA A 622 -11.82 -1.62 1.93
N ASN A 623 -12.81 -2.48 1.66
CA ASN A 623 -12.70 -3.79 1.02
C ASN A 623 -11.72 -4.76 1.74
N GLU A 624 -11.63 -4.62 3.07
CA GLU A 624 -10.79 -5.41 3.97
C GLU A 624 -11.45 -5.45 5.35
N ARG A 625 -11.10 -6.45 6.17
CA ARG A 625 -11.61 -6.52 7.55
C ARG A 625 -10.81 -5.60 8.44
N LEU A 626 -11.52 -4.87 9.30
CA LEU A 626 -10.96 -3.92 10.26
C LEU A 626 -11.46 -4.31 11.64
N ARG A 627 -10.56 -4.77 12.52
CA ARG A 627 -10.90 -5.24 13.87
C ARG A 627 -10.14 -4.46 14.93
N ILE A 628 -10.79 -4.10 16.03
CA ILE A 628 -10.17 -3.29 17.08
C ILE A 628 -9.31 -4.20 17.96
N LEU A 629 -8.00 -3.95 18.03
CA LEU A 629 -7.10 -4.60 19.01
C LEU A 629 -7.12 -3.91 20.37
N GLY A 630 -7.41 -2.60 20.39
CA GLY A 630 -7.55 -1.84 21.63
C GLY A 630 -7.66 -0.35 21.41
N GLU A 631 -8.23 0.33 22.39
CA GLU A 631 -8.30 1.79 22.50
C GLU A 631 -7.56 2.22 23.77
N ILE A 632 -6.38 2.81 23.58
CA ILE A 632 -5.43 3.14 24.65
C ILE A 632 -5.57 4.63 24.98
N PRO A 633 -5.98 5.01 26.21
CA PRO A 633 -5.86 6.38 26.68
C PRO A 633 -4.39 6.82 26.69
N VAL A 634 -4.09 7.98 26.09
CA VAL A 634 -2.71 8.46 25.94
C VAL A 634 -2.39 9.64 26.84
N ARG A 635 -3.41 10.29 27.43
CA ARG A 635 -3.24 11.41 28.35
C ARG A 635 -2.78 10.97 29.72
N LYS A 636 -1.79 11.66 30.26
CA LYS A 636 -1.17 11.39 31.55
C LYS A 636 -1.23 12.65 32.40
N PHE A 637 -1.54 12.48 33.67
CA PHE A 637 -1.63 13.57 34.65
C PHE A 637 -0.75 13.21 35.84
N ASP A 638 -0.12 14.21 36.44
CA ASP A 638 0.67 14.05 37.65
C ASP A 638 -0.22 13.94 38.91
N ASP A 639 0.42 13.79 40.08
CA ASP A 639 -0.29 13.69 41.37
C ASP A 639 -1.09 14.96 41.73
N ALA A 640 -0.79 16.10 41.10
CA ALA A 640 -1.54 17.35 41.27
C ALA A 640 -2.71 17.48 40.28
N GLY A 641 -2.83 16.54 39.32
CA GLY A 641 -3.83 16.54 38.26
C GLY A 641 -3.45 17.40 37.06
N GLU A 642 -2.20 17.88 36.98
CA GLU A 642 -1.70 18.65 35.84
C GLU A 642 -1.20 17.71 34.73
N PRO A 643 -1.35 18.06 33.44
CA PRO A 643 -0.86 17.22 32.36
C PRO A 643 0.66 17.01 32.44
N VAL A 644 1.12 15.77 32.30
CA VAL A 644 2.54 15.48 32.07
C VAL A 644 2.90 16.05 30.69
N VAL A 645 4.03 16.72 30.58
CA VAL A 645 4.49 17.35 29.33
C VAL A 645 5.60 16.54 28.68
N ASP A 646 5.60 16.51 27.35
CA ASP A 646 6.64 15.90 26.51
C ASP A 646 7.84 16.85 26.33
N PRO A 647 8.94 16.39 25.70
CA PRO A 647 10.13 17.23 25.46
C PRO A 647 9.89 18.46 24.58
N ASP A 648 8.85 18.42 23.75
CA ASP A 648 8.46 19.53 22.87
C ASP A 648 7.57 20.55 23.60
N GLY A 649 7.21 20.30 24.86
CA GLY A 649 6.39 21.17 25.72
C GLY A 649 4.89 20.99 25.56
N ASN A 650 4.44 19.95 24.84
CA ASN A 650 3.02 19.61 24.68
C ASN A 650 2.59 18.59 25.74
N PRO A 651 1.29 18.41 26.03
CA PRO A 651 0.90 17.34 26.93
C PRO A 651 1.20 15.97 26.32
N ASP A 652 1.90 15.15 27.08
CA ASP A 652 2.47 13.88 26.65
C ASP A 652 1.38 12.90 26.17
N THR A 653 1.51 12.46 24.92
CA THR A 653 0.63 11.48 24.26
C THR A 653 1.38 10.22 23.84
N SER A 654 2.58 10.00 24.39
CA SER A 654 3.38 8.81 24.12
C SER A 654 2.68 7.55 24.60
N PHE A 655 2.92 6.42 23.94
CA PHE A 655 2.42 5.13 24.43
C PHE A 655 3.31 3.99 23.96
N LEU A 656 3.23 2.87 24.68
CA LEU A 656 3.83 1.60 24.30
C LEU A 656 2.82 0.46 24.56
N ALA A 657 2.68 -0.43 23.57
CA ALA A 657 1.72 -1.53 23.58
C ALA A 657 2.34 -2.81 23.01
N LYS A 658 2.06 -3.94 23.66
CA LYS A 658 2.33 -5.27 23.13
C LYS A 658 1.18 -5.70 22.22
N ILE A 659 1.52 -6.03 20.97
CA ILE A 659 0.56 -6.43 19.93
C ILE A 659 0.95 -7.77 19.30
N PRO A 660 0.02 -8.45 18.62
CA PRO A 660 0.34 -9.63 17.81
C PRO A 660 1.34 -9.25 16.69
N ALA A 661 2.42 -10.02 16.55
CA ALA A 661 3.33 -9.86 15.42
C ALA A 661 2.76 -10.51 14.15
N ASP A 662 3.29 -10.16 12.98
CA ASP A 662 2.87 -10.64 11.66
C ASP A 662 1.39 -10.34 11.32
N THR A 663 0.72 -9.50 12.12
CA THR A 663 -0.63 -8.97 11.93
C THR A 663 -0.56 -7.54 11.39
N PRO A 664 -1.11 -7.25 10.20
CA PRO A 664 -1.15 -5.89 9.68
C PRO A 664 -2.05 -4.99 10.53
N PHE A 665 -1.66 -3.73 10.76
CA PHE A 665 -2.45 -2.80 11.59
C PHE A 665 -2.35 -1.32 11.14
N THR A 666 -3.32 -0.51 11.56
CA THR A 666 -3.33 0.95 11.40
C THR A 666 -3.79 1.66 12.68
N PHE A 667 -3.72 2.99 12.69
CA PHE A 667 -4.04 3.85 13.82
C PHE A 667 -5.23 4.76 13.52
N GLN A 668 -6.05 4.99 14.55
CA GLN A 668 -7.01 6.09 14.58
C GLN A 668 -6.83 6.84 15.90
N THR A 669 -6.65 8.16 15.87
CA THR A 669 -6.69 8.96 17.10
C THR A 669 -8.13 9.22 17.50
N LEU A 670 -8.42 9.24 18.80
CA LEU A 670 -9.77 9.31 19.33
C LEU A 670 -9.96 10.49 20.28
N ASP A 671 -11.17 11.04 20.28
CA ASP A 671 -11.61 12.00 21.29
C ASP A 671 -11.96 11.33 22.63
N ARG A 672 -12.37 12.15 23.61
CA ARG A 672 -12.80 11.68 24.95
C ARG A 672 -14.06 10.81 24.93
N ASP A 673 -14.83 10.84 23.85
CA ASP A 673 -15.98 9.96 23.63
C ASP A 673 -15.57 8.64 22.94
N GLY A 674 -14.36 8.54 22.38
CA GLY A 674 -13.87 7.38 21.64
C GLY A 674 -14.16 7.43 20.14
N MET A 675 -14.51 8.61 19.60
CA MET A 675 -14.78 8.80 18.17
C MET A 675 -13.53 9.28 17.44
N VAL A 676 -13.38 8.88 16.18
CA VAL A 676 -12.18 9.17 15.38
C VAL A 676 -11.98 10.68 15.14
N LEU A 677 -10.79 11.18 15.50
CA LEU A 677 -10.28 12.53 15.22
C LEU A 677 -9.52 12.57 13.89
N ASN A 678 -8.65 11.59 13.65
CA ASN A 678 -7.99 11.34 12.36
C ASN A 678 -7.65 9.85 12.21
N SER A 679 -7.43 9.42 10.96
CA SER A 679 -7.06 8.04 10.64
C SER A 679 -5.84 8.02 9.73
N SER A 680 -4.91 7.11 10.03
CA SER A 680 -3.88 6.70 9.08
C SER A 680 -4.48 5.73 8.05
N GLN A 681 -4.25 5.96 6.75
CA GLN A 681 -4.62 5.02 5.69
C GLN A 681 -3.39 4.40 5.02
N THR A 682 -2.76 3.49 5.75
CA THR A 682 -1.67 2.64 5.25
C THR A 682 -1.63 1.36 6.10
N TRP A 683 -0.92 0.34 5.61
CA TRP A 683 -0.68 -0.88 6.35
C TRP A 683 0.67 -0.84 7.03
N HIS A 684 0.67 -1.11 8.34
CA HIS A 684 1.87 -1.33 9.11
C HIS A 684 1.99 -2.82 9.46
N GLN A 685 3.19 -3.24 9.86
CA GLN A 685 3.43 -4.56 10.44
C GLN A 685 4.51 -4.45 11.52
N LEU A 686 4.59 -5.45 12.39
CA LEU A 686 5.79 -5.74 13.17
C LEU A 686 6.09 -7.24 13.13
N ARG A 687 7.38 -7.60 13.14
CA ARG A 687 7.84 -8.99 13.17
C ARG A 687 7.92 -9.53 14.60
N PRO A 688 7.93 -10.86 14.81
CA PRO A 688 8.13 -11.47 16.12
C PRO A 688 9.40 -10.94 16.81
N GLY A 689 9.24 -10.44 18.04
CA GLY A 689 10.32 -9.83 18.83
C GLY A 689 10.71 -8.41 18.41
N GLU A 690 10.06 -7.80 17.41
CA GLU A 690 10.34 -6.43 17.01
C GLU A 690 9.81 -5.43 18.05
N VAL A 691 10.61 -4.39 18.28
CA VAL A 691 10.24 -3.20 19.04
C VAL A 691 10.25 -2.03 18.07
N ARG A 692 9.15 -1.28 18.02
CA ARG A 692 9.02 -0.10 17.17
C ARG A 692 8.20 1.00 17.83
N TYR A 693 8.91 1.98 18.37
CA TYR A 693 8.35 3.21 18.95
C TYR A 693 8.96 4.49 18.32
N ASP A 694 9.71 4.33 17.23
CA ASP A 694 10.49 5.37 16.55
C ASP A 694 9.65 6.28 15.62
N CYS A 695 8.32 6.12 15.60
CA CYS A 695 7.43 6.91 14.74
C CYS A 695 7.54 8.42 15.00
N GLY A 696 7.95 8.87 16.19
CA GLY A 696 8.22 10.27 16.53
C GLY A 696 7.02 11.24 16.46
N GLY A 697 5.89 10.80 15.91
CA GLY A 697 4.68 11.55 15.61
C GLY A 697 3.75 10.76 14.67
N CYS A 698 2.47 11.15 14.57
CA CYS A 698 1.51 10.51 13.67
C CYS A 698 1.70 11.03 12.23
N HIS A 699 2.45 10.30 11.40
CA HIS A 699 2.78 10.69 10.03
C HIS A 699 3.60 12.01 9.95
N ALA A 700 4.42 12.28 10.97
CA ALA A 700 5.17 13.52 11.17
C ALA A 700 6.50 13.55 10.40
N HIS A 701 6.47 13.23 9.11
CA HIS A 701 7.67 13.05 8.29
C HIS A 701 8.26 14.36 7.74
N SER A 702 7.52 15.46 7.81
CA SER A 702 7.95 16.80 7.39
C SER A 702 8.63 17.60 8.50
N GLN A 703 8.82 17.00 9.67
CA GLN A 703 9.36 17.62 10.87
C GLN A 703 10.28 16.65 11.63
N SER A 704 11.13 17.16 12.52
CA SER A 704 11.99 16.31 13.35
C SER A 704 11.14 15.46 14.32
N PRO A 705 11.43 14.17 14.53
CA PRO A 705 10.65 13.33 15.45
C PRO A 705 10.79 13.80 16.91
N THR A 706 9.76 13.62 17.73
CA THR A 706 9.89 13.76 19.20
C THR A 706 10.71 12.58 19.74
N ASP A 707 11.66 12.87 20.63
CA ASP A 707 12.51 11.84 21.25
C ASP A 707 11.70 10.98 22.23
N PHE A 708 11.58 9.67 21.94
CA PHE A 708 10.79 8.73 22.74
C PHE A 708 11.35 8.56 24.16
N GLU A 709 12.67 8.53 24.30
CA GLU A 709 13.36 8.27 25.59
C GLU A 709 13.10 9.34 26.64
N ALA A 710 12.70 10.53 26.19
CA ALA A 710 12.36 11.65 27.06
C ALA A 710 10.84 11.77 27.31
N THR A 711 10.04 10.81 26.88
CA THR A 711 8.58 10.76 27.11
C THR A 711 8.20 9.92 28.32
N ALA A 712 6.95 10.05 28.76
CA ALA A 712 6.41 9.25 29.84
C ALA A 712 6.33 7.74 29.52
N ALA A 713 6.19 7.36 28.23
CA ALA A 713 6.13 5.95 27.83
C ALA A 713 7.47 5.22 27.87
N ALA A 714 8.59 5.95 27.93
CA ALA A 714 9.93 5.37 28.08
C ALA A 714 10.34 5.16 29.55
N ARG A 715 9.54 5.60 30.52
CA ARG A 715 9.87 5.44 31.94
C ARG A 715 9.80 3.97 32.35
N GLU A 716 10.72 3.54 33.22
CA GLU A 716 10.74 2.17 33.78
C GLU A 716 9.44 1.77 34.50
N ASP A 717 8.67 2.74 35.03
CA ASP A 717 7.40 2.52 35.70
C ASP A 717 6.17 2.63 34.78
N TYR A 718 6.38 2.81 33.47
CA TYR A 718 5.29 2.83 32.49
C TYR A 718 4.68 1.43 32.34
N GLN A 719 3.36 1.36 32.44
CA GLN A 719 2.63 0.12 32.22
C GLN A 719 2.37 -0.08 30.73
N ILE A 720 3.06 -1.06 30.14
CA ILE A 720 2.82 -1.47 28.75
C ILE A 720 1.40 -2.05 28.60
N TRP A 721 0.70 -1.59 27.57
CA TRP A 721 -0.64 -2.09 27.24
C TRP A 721 -0.54 -3.45 26.54
N ASP A 722 -1.03 -4.51 27.17
CA ASP A 722 -1.01 -5.85 26.59
C ASP A 722 -2.30 -6.15 25.82
N LEU A 723 -2.33 -5.74 24.55
CA LEU A 723 -3.46 -5.93 23.64
C LEU A 723 -3.57 -7.38 23.11
N THR A 724 -2.68 -8.27 23.54
CA THR A 724 -2.71 -9.69 23.13
C THR A 724 -3.62 -10.53 24.02
N ARG A 725 -4.08 -9.97 25.15
CA ARG A 725 -4.86 -10.65 26.19
C ARG A 725 -6.31 -10.17 26.28
N THR A 726 -6.52 -8.87 26.29
CA THR A 726 -7.85 -8.23 26.35
C THR A 726 -7.90 -7.04 25.39
N THR A 727 -9.11 -6.66 24.98
CA THR A 727 -9.34 -5.47 24.16
C THR A 727 -9.97 -4.37 25.02
N PRO A 728 -9.21 -3.34 25.47
CA PRO A 728 -9.78 -2.17 26.12
C PRO A 728 -10.55 -1.33 25.09
N LEU A 729 -11.77 -0.91 25.45
CA LEU A 729 -12.59 0.00 24.65
C LEU A 729 -13.01 1.22 25.48
N LEU A 730 -12.93 2.42 24.92
CA LEU A 730 -13.43 3.64 25.55
C LEU A 730 -14.95 3.58 25.74
N THR A 731 -15.37 4.06 26.90
CA THR A 731 -16.76 4.26 27.30
C THR A 731 -16.85 5.43 28.28
N ARG A 732 -17.99 5.58 28.95
CA ARG A 732 -18.18 6.54 30.05
C ARG A 732 -18.63 5.84 31.33
N ASP A 733 -18.16 6.33 32.47
CA ASP A 733 -18.64 5.92 33.79
C ASP A 733 -20.03 6.53 34.12
N ASP A 734 -20.55 6.23 35.32
CA ASP A 734 -21.86 6.71 35.78
C ASP A 734 -21.90 8.24 35.95
N GLU A 735 -20.75 8.88 36.18
CA GLU A 735 -20.56 10.33 36.22
C GLU A 735 -20.36 10.95 34.82
N GLY A 736 -20.35 10.11 33.79
CA GLY A 736 -20.13 10.51 32.42
C GLY A 736 -18.68 10.91 32.13
N GLN A 737 -17.69 10.49 32.91
CA GLN A 737 -16.27 10.69 32.59
C GLN A 737 -15.74 9.57 31.69
N PRO A 738 -14.69 9.82 30.87
CA PRO A 738 -14.08 8.78 30.06
C PRO A 738 -13.58 7.60 30.91
N ALA A 739 -13.94 6.40 30.51
CA ALA A 739 -13.58 5.15 31.17
C ALA A 739 -13.23 4.07 30.14
N LEU A 740 -12.82 2.89 30.61
CA LEU A 740 -12.56 1.73 29.78
C LEU A 740 -13.48 0.57 30.16
N ILE A 741 -13.89 -0.18 29.14
CA ILE A 741 -14.48 -1.50 29.30
C ILE A 741 -13.55 -2.53 28.67
N GLU A 742 -13.12 -3.50 29.49
CA GLU A 742 -12.28 -4.61 29.03
C GLU A 742 -13.14 -5.68 28.38
N ARG A 743 -12.79 -6.06 27.15
CA ARG A 743 -13.35 -7.22 26.44
C ARG A 743 -12.40 -8.40 26.54
N SER A 744 -12.96 -9.58 26.78
CA SER A 744 -12.20 -10.84 26.82
C SER A 744 -11.73 -11.30 25.44
N GLU A 745 -12.42 -10.82 24.41
CA GLU A 745 -12.03 -10.96 23.02
C GLU A 745 -10.72 -10.20 22.76
N ARG A 746 -9.82 -10.81 21.99
CA ARG A 746 -8.50 -10.24 21.62
C ARG A 746 -8.58 -9.27 20.45
N ALA A 747 -9.68 -9.33 19.70
CA ALA A 747 -10.03 -8.37 18.68
C ALA A 747 -11.56 -8.21 18.68
N VAL A 748 -12.03 -6.97 18.59
CA VAL A 748 -13.46 -6.63 18.60
C VAL A 748 -13.92 -6.27 17.20
N ASP A 749 -14.95 -6.98 16.75
CA ASP A 749 -15.71 -6.69 15.54
C ASP A 749 -16.89 -5.76 15.84
N VAL A 750 -17.29 -4.97 14.84
CA VAL A 750 -18.61 -4.33 14.80
C VAL A 750 -19.18 -4.47 13.40
N GLU A 751 -20.33 -5.14 13.24
CA GLU A 751 -20.95 -5.46 11.95
C GLU A 751 -22.45 -5.12 11.94
N TYR A 752 -22.97 -4.77 10.76
CA TYR A 752 -24.33 -4.27 10.63
C TYR A 752 -25.41 -5.26 11.10
N LEU A 753 -25.46 -6.48 10.58
CA LEU A 753 -26.51 -7.47 10.91
C LEU A 753 -26.47 -7.90 12.38
N ARG A 754 -25.27 -8.13 12.92
CA ARG A 754 -25.07 -8.58 14.30
C ARG A 754 -25.31 -7.48 15.32
N ASP A 755 -24.78 -6.27 15.07
CA ASP A 755 -24.65 -5.25 16.12
C ASP A 755 -25.51 -4.00 15.88
N ILE A 756 -25.79 -3.63 14.64
CA ILE A 756 -26.45 -2.35 14.32
C ILE A 756 -27.94 -2.52 14.04
N GLN A 757 -28.30 -3.50 13.22
CA GLN A 757 -29.69 -3.77 12.87
C GLN A 757 -30.57 -4.01 14.11
N PRO A 758 -30.17 -4.81 15.12
CA PRO A 758 -30.99 -4.99 16.32
C PRO A 758 -31.20 -3.69 17.11
N LEU A 759 -30.22 -2.78 17.10
CA LEU A 759 -30.36 -1.46 17.74
C LEU A 759 -31.38 -0.60 17.00
N PHE A 760 -31.33 -0.59 15.67
CA PHE A 760 -32.31 0.14 14.87
C PHE A 760 -33.72 -0.43 15.03
N GLU A 761 -33.88 -1.76 14.99
CA GLU A 761 -35.16 -2.43 15.18
C GLU A 761 -35.80 -2.10 16.53
N ARG A 762 -35.00 -2.05 17.59
CA ARG A 762 -35.48 -1.75 18.94
C ARG A 762 -35.76 -0.27 19.16
N SER A 763 -34.87 0.59 18.67
CA SER A 763 -34.79 1.99 19.10
C SER A 763 -35.06 3.00 17.99
N CYS A 764 -35.25 2.61 16.73
CA CYS A 764 -35.41 3.56 15.62
C CYS A 764 -36.63 3.27 14.73
N THR A 765 -36.89 2.01 14.37
CA THR A 765 -37.97 1.63 13.43
C THR A 765 -39.38 2.05 13.85
N PRO A 766 -39.75 2.26 15.14
CA PRO A 766 -41.08 2.78 15.47
C PRO A 766 -41.41 4.12 14.79
N CYS A 767 -40.40 4.94 14.48
CA CYS A 767 -40.54 6.23 13.80
C CYS A 767 -39.94 6.26 12.39
N HIS A 768 -39.09 5.29 12.05
CA HIS A 768 -38.32 5.22 10.80
C HIS A 768 -38.72 3.99 9.96
N SER A 769 -40.02 3.71 9.87
CA SER A 769 -40.56 2.64 9.04
C SER A 769 -41.27 3.19 7.80
N GLU A 770 -41.23 2.46 6.69
CA GLU A 770 -42.11 2.76 5.53
C GLU A 770 -43.59 2.78 5.93
N SER A 771 -43.95 2.02 6.97
CA SER A 771 -45.30 1.92 7.49
C SER A 771 -45.68 3.01 8.51
N SER A 772 -44.75 3.89 8.88
CA SER A 772 -45.00 4.97 9.84
C SER A 772 -46.09 5.93 9.36
N THR A 773 -46.99 6.31 10.27
CA THR A 773 -48.11 7.21 9.93
C THR A 773 -47.58 8.61 9.63
N GLY A 774 -47.80 9.09 8.40
CA GLY A 774 -47.23 10.35 7.91
C GLY A 774 -45.90 10.20 7.18
N GLY A 775 -45.42 8.96 7.00
CA GLY A 775 -44.13 8.63 6.42
C GLY A 775 -43.03 8.43 7.47
N PRO A 776 -41.89 7.86 7.07
CA PRO A 776 -40.72 7.74 7.94
C PRO A 776 -40.18 9.12 8.32
N ALA A 777 -39.80 9.31 9.59
CA ALA A 777 -39.21 10.57 10.04
C ALA A 777 -37.94 10.90 9.23
N MET A 778 -37.80 12.16 8.80
CA MET A 778 -36.69 12.66 7.96
C MET A 778 -36.52 11.91 6.63
N ASP A 779 -37.57 11.27 6.11
CA ASP A 779 -37.53 10.38 4.95
C ASP A 779 -36.47 9.27 5.05
N LEU A 780 -36.14 8.85 6.29
CA LEU A 780 -35.17 7.81 6.58
C LEU A 780 -35.87 6.52 7.01
N VAL A 781 -35.75 5.49 6.17
CA VAL A 781 -36.26 4.13 6.42
C VAL A 781 -35.14 3.28 7.00
N LEU A 782 -35.39 2.65 8.16
CA LEU A 782 -34.43 1.81 8.89
C LEU A 782 -34.92 0.36 9.10
N ASP A 783 -36.01 -0.03 8.46
CA ASP A 783 -36.57 -1.38 8.44
C ASP A 783 -36.70 -1.97 7.03
N ASP A 784 -35.97 -1.41 6.06
CA ASP A 784 -35.92 -1.95 4.71
C ASP A 784 -35.06 -3.22 4.68
N THR A 785 -35.74 -4.36 4.58
CA THR A 785 -35.17 -5.71 4.49
C THR A 785 -35.07 -6.22 3.04
N GLU A 786 -35.42 -5.41 2.04
CA GLU A 786 -35.23 -5.81 0.64
C GLU A 786 -33.75 -6.02 0.37
N LEU A 787 -33.40 -7.10 -0.32
CA LEU A 787 -32.01 -7.41 -0.62
C LEU A 787 -31.59 -6.77 -1.95
N ILE A 788 -30.59 -5.91 -1.89
CA ILE A 788 -29.93 -5.32 -3.06
C ILE A 788 -28.53 -5.93 -3.13
N ASP A 789 -28.24 -6.68 -4.20
CA ASP A 789 -26.99 -7.43 -4.36
C ASP A 789 -26.63 -8.32 -3.14
N GLY A 790 -27.66 -8.83 -2.46
CA GLY A 790 -27.51 -9.74 -1.30
C GLY A 790 -27.28 -9.05 0.04
N TYR A 791 -27.39 -7.71 0.11
CA TYR A 791 -27.28 -6.94 1.34
C TYR A 791 -28.60 -6.23 1.68
N PRO A 792 -28.91 -5.96 2.96
CA PRO A 792 -30.15 -5.28 3.36
C PRO A 792 -30.30 -3.87 2.77
N GLY A 793 -31.50 -3.51 2.34
CA GLY A 793 -31.82 -2.21 1.75
C GLY A 793 -31.54 -1.04 2.69
N THR A 794 -31.78 -1.22 3.99
CA THR A 794 -31.40 -0.23 5.01
C THR A 794 -29.90 0.06 4.99
N TRP A 795 -29.06 -0.97 4.87
CA TRP A 795 -27.61 -0.77 4.79
C TRP A 795 -27.21 0.00 3.54
N HIS A 796 -27.81 -0.29 2.37
CA HIS A 796 -27.55 0.45 1.12
C HIS A 796 -27.96 1.91 1.22
N ARG A 797 -29.12 2.21 1.80
CA ARG A 797 -29.59 3.59 2.02
C ARG A 797 -28.62 4.40 2.88
N LEU A 798 -27.99 3.74 3.86
CA LEU A 798 -27.04 4.39 4.75
C LEU A 798 -25.63 4.48 4.15
N ASN A 799 -25.15 3.45 3.46
CA ASN A 799 -23.73 3.32 3.12
C ASN A 799 -23.45 3.27 1.60
N ASN A 800 -24.44 3.11 0.74
CA ASN A 800 -24.25 2.97 -0.70
C ASN A 800 -25.27 3.78 -1.51
N ASP A 801 -25.39 5.06 -1.19
CA ASP A 801 -26.35 5.97 -1.84
C ASP A 801 -25.66 7.17 -2.51
N ALA A 802 -24.50 6.99 -3.14
CA ALA A 802 -23.83 8.08 -3.87
C ALA A 802 -24.73 8.71 -4.96
N ALA A 803 -25.71 7.95 -5.47
CA ALA A 803 -26.69 8.39 -6.45
C ALA A 803 -27.89 9.17 -5.88
N ALA A 804 -27.97 9.35 -4.55
CA ALA A 804 -29.06 10.04 -3.86
C ALA A 804 -30.45 9.53 -4.28
N GLN A 805 -30.61 8.20 -4.35
CA GLN A 805 -31.84 7.52 -4.70
C GLN A 805 -32.87 7.54 -3.57
N TRP A 806 -32.41 7.68 -2.32
CA TRP A 806 -33.26 7.60 -1.14
C TRP A 806 -33.14 8.83 -0.25
N GLY A 807 -34.20 9.04 0.55
CA GLY A 807 -34.27 10.13 1.52
C GLY A 807 -34.19 11.52 0.90
N ILE A 808 -33.73 12.47 1.72
CA ILE A 808 -33.60 13.87 1.32
C ILE A 808 -32.32 14.04 0.46
N PRO A 809 -32.42 14.59 -0.76
CA PRO A 809 -31.28 14.71 -1.67
C PRO A 809 -30.28 15.80 -1.21
N PRO A 810 -29.04 15.79 -1.74
CA PRO A 810 -28.11 16.90 -1.62
C PRO A 810 -28.63 18.15 -2.34
N LEU A 811 -28.10 19.32 -1.99
CA LEU A 811 -28.46 20.58 -2.64
C LEU A 811 -27.78 20.73 -4.01
N VAL A 812 -26.69 19.99 -4.24
CA VAL A 812 -25.90 20.04 -5.46
C VAL A 812 -26.33 18.96 -6.45
N ARG A 813 -26.31 19.32 -7.74
CA ARG A 813 -26.49 18.42 -8.89
C ARG A 813 -25.20 18.32 -9.71
N VAL A 814 -24.91 17.13 -10.22
CA VAL A 814 -23.89 16.89 -11.26
C VAL A 814 -24.63 16.50 -12.52
N GLY A 815 -24.44 17.28 -13.59
CA GLY A 815 -25.38 17.28 -14.70
C GLY A 815 -26.79 17.62 -14.20
N GLU A 816 -27.76 16.77 -14.52
CA GLU A 816 -29.16 16.94 -14.09
C GLU A 816 -29.50 16.21 -12.78
N SER A 817 -28.61 15.39 -12.25
CA SER A 817 -28.90 14.47 -11.13
C SER A 817 -28.30 14.93 -9.79
N PRO A 818 -29.02 14.80 -8.67
CA PRO A 818 -28.43 14.96 -7.34
C PRO A 818 -27.38 13.87 -7.09
N ARG A 819 -26.27 14.20 -6.40
CA ARG A 819 -25.20 13.23 -6.09
C ARG A 819 -24.56 13.53 -4.75
N TRP A 820 -24.45 12.50 -3.90
CA TRP A 820 -23.52 12.52 -2.77
C TRP A 820 -22.14 12.17 -3.32
N ARG A 821 -21.13 13.00 -3.02
CA ARG A 821 -19.78 12.86 -3.60
C ARG A 821 -18.71 12.76 -2.53
N GLN A 822 -17.50 12.39 -2.95
CA GLN A 822 -16.33 12.28 -2.10
C GLN A 822 -16.58 11.30 -0.93
N ALA A 823 -16.28 11.70 0.30
CA ALA A 823 -16.40 10.85 1.49
C ALA A 823 -17.87 10.64 1.94
N ASN A 824 -18.86 11.25 1.27
CA ASN A 824 -20.27 11.00 1.57
C ASN A 824 -20.68 9.64 0.99
N ALA A 825 -21.08 8.71 1.86
CA ALA A 825 -21.68 7.45 1.47
C ALA A 825 -23.18 7.61 1.16
N SER A 826 -23.82 8.50 1.93
CA SER A 826 -25.21 8.93 1.82
C SER A 826 -25.36 10.31 2.49
N ARG A 827 -26.59 10.75 2.75
CA ARG A 827 -26.87 11.91 3.61
C ARG A 827 -26.40 11.69 5.05
N THR A 828 -26.51 10.46 5.55
CA THR A 828 -26.41 10.17 6.99
C THR A 828 -25.03 9.68 7.41
N ILE A 829 -24.27 9.10 6.48
CA ILE A 829 -22.95 8.52 6.72
C ILE A 829 -21.88 9.19 5.86
N ARG A 830 -20.80 9.58 6.53
CA ARG A 830 -19.50 9.86 5.93
C ARG A 830 -18.53 8.73 6.24
N LYS A 831 -17.88 8.20 5.21
CA LYS A 831 -17.02 7.01 5.29
C LYS A 831 -15.87 7.26 6.27
N PHE A 832 -15.69 6.38 7.26
CA PHE A 832 -14.67 6.46 8.32
C PHE A 832 -14.75 7.68 9.24
N GLN A 833 -15.85 8.44 9.19
CA GLN A 833 -15.97 9.72 9.89
C GLN A 833 -17.24 9.74 10.75
N SER A 834 -17.26 8.99 11.84
CA SER A 834 -18.41 8.95 12.76
C SER A 834 -18.77 10.34 13.27
N ARG A 835 -17.79 11.14 13.70
CA ARG A 835 -17.98 12.52 14.19
C ARG A 835 -18.59 13.47 13.17
N ARG A 836 -18.44 13.22 11.86
CA ARG A 836 -19.02 14.04 10.79
C ARG A 836 -20.26 13.43 10.15
N SER A 837 -20.73 12.30 10.66
CA SER A 837 -21.92 11.62 10.16
C SER A 837 -23.17 12.15 10.87
N LEU A 838 -24.15 12.59 10.10
CA LEU A 838 -25.42 13.12 10.64
C LEU A 838 -26.13 12.08 11.52
N LEU A 839 -26.01 10.78 11.22
CA LEU A 839 -26.53 9.71 12.07
C LEU A 839 -25.97 9.80 13.50
N THR A 840 -24.65 9.96 13.63
CA THR A 840 -23.96 10.11 14.91
C THR A 840 -24.44 11.35 15.65
N TRP A 841 -24.58 12.50 14.95
CA TRP A 841 -25.09 13.72 15.59
C TRP A 841 -26.49 13.52 16.18
N LYS A 842 -27.35 12.76 15.50
CA LYS A 842 -28.71 12.45 15.98
C LYS A 842 -28.68 11.57 17.22
N VAL A 843 -27.87 10.51 17.25
CA VAL A 843 -27.83 9.59 18.40
C VAL A 843 -27.10 10.19 19.62
N PHE A 844 -26.21 11.16 19.42
CA PHE A 844 -25.56 11.92 20.49
C PHE A 844 -26.28 13.22 20.86
N GLY A 845 -27.19 13.70 20.02
CA GLY A 845 -28.03 14.86 20.31
C GLY A 845 -27.31 16.20 20.17
N ARG A 846 -26.23 16.25 19.37
CA ARG A 846 -25.43 17.46 19.11
C ARG A 846 -24.58 17.28 17.86
N ARG A 847 -24.13 18.38 17.26
CA ARG A 847 -23.01 18.34 16.31
C ARG A 847 -21.75 17.86 17.03
N LEU A 848 -20.95 17.08 16.32
CA LEU A 848 -19.74 16.44 16.86
C LEU A 848 -18.49 16.75 16.04
N ASP A 849 -18.63 17.48 14.93
CA ASP A 849 -17.60 17.75 13.94
C ASP A 849 -16.81 19.05 14.20
N GLY A 850 -17.15 19.77 15.27
CA GLY A 850 -16.48 21.00 15.69
C GLY A 850 -17.12 22.29 15.17
N TRP A 851 -18.06 22.20 14.22
CA TRP A 851 -18.83 23.35 13.73
C TRP A 851 -20.14 23.54 14.49
N SER A 852 -20.65 24.77 14.43
CA SER A 852 -22.03 25.15 14.71
C SER A 852 -22.87 25.15 13.42
N ASN A 853 -24.21 25.17 13.53
CA ASN A 853 -25.08 25.36 12.36
C ASN A 853 -24.92 26.76 11.70
N GLU A 854 -24.33 27.73 12.41
CA GLU A 854 -24.17 29.10 11.90
C GLU A 854 -22.88 29.26 11.08
N ASP A 855 -21.96 28.30 11.15
CA ASP A 855 -20.63 28.41 10.52
C ASP A 855 -20.70 28.28 8.99
N HIS A 856 -21.73 27.59 8.48
CA HIS A 856 -21.98 27.41 7.06
C HIS A 856 -23.46 27.64 6.72
N PRO A 857 -23.78 28.23 5.55
CA PRO A 857 -25.17 28.38 5.13
C PRO A 857 -25.85 27.02 4.96
N SER A 858 -27.11 26.92 5.38
CA SER A 858 -27.91 25.70 5.23
C SER A 858 -29.27 26.02 4.61
N ALA A 859 -29.85 25.05 3.90
CA ALA A 859 -31.20 25.20 3.37
C ALA A 859 -32.22 25.08 4.51
N SER A 860 -33.08 26.09 4.65
CA SER A 860 -34.15 26.08 5.66
C SER A 860 -35.19 24.96 5.43
N VAL A 861 -35.30 24.46 4.21
CA VAL A 861 -35.97 23.20 3.87
C VAL A 861 -34.90 22.20 3.39
N PRO A 862 -34.64 21.11 4.13
CA PRO A 862 -33.66 20.11 3.74
C PRO A 862 -33.87 19.60 2.31
N GLY A 863 -32.82 19.60 1.50
CA GLY A 863 -32.86 19.13 0.10
C GLY A 863 -33.37 20.15 -0.92
N ASP A 864 -33.82 21.34 -0.48
CA ASP A 864 -34.30 22.40 -1.37
C ASP A 864 -33.33 23.59 -1.41
N ALA A 865 -32.51 23.62 -2.46
CA ALA A 865 -31.53 24.68 -2.68
C ALA A 865 -32.15 26.07 -2.83
N SER A 866 -33.44 26.19 -3.17
CA SER A 866 -34.13 27.49 -3.28
C SER A 866 -34.39 28.16 -1.94
N THR A 867 -34.17 27.43 -0.85
CA THR A 867 -34.39 27.89 0.53
C THR A 867 -33.10 28.21 1.28
N LEU A 868 -31.98 28.30 0.56
CA LEU A 868 -30.71 28.81 1.05
C LEU A 868 -30.82 30.33 1.33
N PRO A 869 -30.02 30.87 2.28
CA PRO A 869 -29.90 32.31 2.49
C PRO A 869 -29.55 33.05 1.19
N GLU A 870 -30.05 34.28 1.05
CA GLU A 870 -29.77 35.10 -0.13
C GLU A 870 -28.25 35.27 -0.34
N GLY A 871 -27.78 34.92 -1.54
CA GLY A 871 -26.35 34.98 -1.91
C GLY A 871 -25.53 33.74 -1.57
N ALA A 872 -26.08 32.76 -0.83
CA ALA A 872 -25.39 31.51 -0.56
C ALA A 872 -25.41 30.57 -1.77
N HIS A 873 -24.28 29.90 -2.03
CA HIS A 873 -24.15 28.91 -3.09
C HIS A 873 -24.25 27.48 -2.52
N PRO A 874 -24.89 26.52 -3.22
CA PRO A 874 -25.00 25.14 -2.73
C PRO A 874 -23.67 24.46 -2.39
N ASN A 875 -22.58 24.78 -3.09
CA ASN A 875 -21.24 24.25 -2.77
C ASN A 875 -20.67 24.74 -1.43
N ASP A 876 -21.20 25.84 -0.90
CA ASP A 876 -20.76 26.41 0.37
C ASP A 876 -21.67 25.96 1.52
N SER A 877 -22.65 25.08 1.23
CA SER A 877 -23.69 24.69 2.18
C SER A 877 -23.41 23.39 2.91
N ASP A 878 -23.80 23.35 4.17
CA ASP A 878 -23.68 22.17 5.04
C ASP A 878 -25.04 21.61 5.49
N LEU A 879 -24.99 20.49 6.21
CA LEU A 879 -26.14 19.93 6.92
C LEU A 879 -26.21 20.48 8.34
N ASP A 880 -27.42 20.83 8.79
CA ASP A 880 -27.66 21.24 10.17
C ASP A 880 -28.04 20.08 11.08
N TYR A 881 -27.61 20.17 12.34
CA TYR A 881 -28.25 19.44 13.42
C TYR A 881 -29.55 20.15 13.80
N ILE A 882 -30.69 19.59 13.38
CA ILE A 882 -32.04 20.10 13.66
C ILE A 882 -32.79 19.11 14.55
N GLY A 883 -33.55 19.57 15.54
CA GLY A 883 -34.34 18.71 16.43
C GLY A 883 -33.60 18.30 17.71
N GLU A 884 -33.91 17.12 18.24
CA GLU A 884 -33.38 16.63 19.52
C GLU A 884 -32.60 15.31 19.39
N LEU A 885 -32.08 14.81 20.51
CA LEU A 885 -31.45 13.49 20.63
C LEU A 885 -32.41 12.40 20.11
N MET A 886 -31.88 11.44 19.37
CA MET A 886 -32.64 10.28 18.89
C MET A 886 -32.17 8.99 19.59
N PRO A 887 -33.08 8.17 20.16
CA PRO A 887 -34.53 8.38 20.20
C PRO A 887 -34.92 9.57 21.11
N PRO A 888 -36.05 10.26 20.84
CA PRO A 888 -36.47 11.43 21.61
C PRO A 888 -36.55 11.14 23.11
N PRO A 889 -35.94 11.97 23.97
CA PRO A 889 -36.07 11.84 25.42
C PRO A 889 -37.54 11.84 25.86
N GLY A 890 -37.93 10.81 26.61
CA GLY A 890 -39.30 10.68 27.12
C GLY A 890 -40.32 10.13 26.11
N SER A 891 -39.88 9.66 24.94
CA SER A 891 -40.72 8.85 24.05
C SER A 891 -40.92 7.42 24.59
N ASP A 892 -41.89 6.68 24.03
CA ASP A 892 -42.11 5.26 24.33
C ASP A 892 -41.05 4.32 23.69
N VAL A 893 -40.07 4.88 22.97
CA VAL A 893 -39.01 4.14 22.29
C VAL A 893 -37.78 3.99 23.22
N PRO A 894 -37.24 2.77 23.40
CA PRO A 894 -36.08 2.56 24.26
C PRO A 894 -34.87 3.41 23.86
N ALA A 895 -34.33 4.18 24.81
CA ALA A 895 -33.12 4.98 24.59
C ALA A 895 -31.89 4.09 24.36
N LEU A 896 -30.91 4.62 23.61
CA LEU A 896 -29.60 3.98 23.45
C LEU A 896 -28.71 4.28 24.65
N THR A 897 -28.02 3.28 25.17
CA THR A 897 -26.93 3.48 26.14
C THR A 897 -25.74 4.18 25.47
N HIS A 898 -24.77 4.66 26.26
CA HIS A 898 -23.54 5.24 25.69
C HIS A 898 -22.78 4.20 24.86
N ASP A 899 -22.63 2.98 25.36
CA ASP A 899 -21.98 1.87 24.63
C ASP A 899 -22.67 1.58 23.30
N GLU A 900 -24.01 1.57 23.25
CA GLU A 900 -24.74 1.32 22.00
C GLU A 900 -24.57 2.46 20.98
N LYS A 901 -24.49 3.71 21.44
CA LYS A 901 -24.12 4.85 20.57
C LYS A 901 -22.70 4.70 20.05
N MET A 902 -21.77 4.25 20.89
CA MET A 902 -20.39 4.00 20.50
C MET A 902 -20.24 2.80 19.57
N THR A 903 -21.10 1.77 19.67
CA THR A 903 -21.17 0.70 18.68
C THR A 903 -21.52 1.26 17.29
N ILE A 904 -22.49 2.18 17.19
CA ILE A 904 -22.81 2.86 15.93
C ILE A 904 -21.64 3.69 15.42
N ALA A 905 -20.96 4.44 16.29
CA ALA A 905 -19.79 5.25 15.91
C ALA A 905 -18.63 4.37 15.40
N ARG A 906 -18.29 3.30 16.15
CA ARG A 906 -17.25 2.33 15.76
C ARG A 906 -17.58 1.65 14.44
N TRP A 907 -18.83 1.28 14.20
CA TRP A 907 -19.25 0.71 12.92
C TRP A 907 -18.92 1.64 11.75
N ILE A 908 -19.23 2.94 11.86
CA ILE A 908 -18.91 3.94 10.83
C ILE A 908 -17.39 4.10 10.66
N ASP A 909 -16.67 4.18 11.78
CA ASP A 909 -15.22 4.37 11.80
C ASP A 909 -14.42 3.15 11.29
N LEU A 910 -15.04 1.96 11.26
CA LEU A 910 -14.52 0.73 10.66
C LEU A 910 -15.01 0.53 9.20
N GLY A 911 -15.59 1.56 8.58
CA GLY A 911 -16.02 1.53 7.19
C GLY A 911 -17.39 0.88 6.96
N SER A 912 -18.22 0.79 8.00
CA SER A 912 -19.60 0.28 7.97
C SER A 912 -19.76 -1.14 7.44
N PRO A 913 -19.02 -2.14 7.95
CA PRO A 913 -19.06 -3.49 7.42
C PRO A 913 -20.44 -4.15 7.53
N VAL A 914 -20.73 -5.00 6.54
CA VAL A 914 -21.92 -5.86 6.49
C VAL A 914 -21.63 -7.18 5.81
N ASP A 915 -22.25 -8.23 6.32
CA ASP A 915 -22.26 -9.53 5.66
C ASP A 915 -23.26 -9.61 4.50
N HIS A 916 -22.84 -10.30 3.45
CA HIS A 916 -23.79 -10.78 2.46
C HIS A 916 -24.70 -11.80 3.15
N ILE A 917 -26.00 -11.82 2.83
CA ILE A 917 -26.97 -12.64 3.58
C ILE A 917 -26.62 -14.15 3.58
N ASP A 918 -26.13 -14.68 2.45
CA ASP A 918 -25.62 -16.07 2.36
C ASP A 918 -24.40 -16.36 3.27
N ALA A 919 -23.65 -15.32 3.64
CA ALA A 919 -22.44 -15.39 4.45
C ALA A 919 -22.76 -15.44 5.94
N ALA A 920 -23.76 -14.67 6.36
CA ALA A 920 -24.21 -14.58 7.75
C ALA A 920 -24.57 -15.95 8.34
N GLU A 921 -25.09 -16.87 7.52
CA GLU A 921 -25.41 -18.24 7.94
C GLU A 921 -24.22 -19.22 7.81
N SER A 922 -23.26 -18.94 6.94
CA SER A 922 -22.19 -19.88 6.56
C SER A 922 -20.83 -19.61 7.22
N GLY A 923 -20.63 -18.41 7.78
CA GLY A 923 -19.38 -18.00 8.43
C GLY A 923 -18.27 -17.54 7.47
N TYR A 924 -18.54 -17.45 6.17
CA TYR A 924 -17.56 -17.04 5.14
C TYR A 924 -17.50 -15.53 4.89
N GLY A 925 -18.24 -14.75 5.69
CA GLY A 925 -18.32 -13.30 5.62
C GLY A 925 -17.25 -12.59 6.46
N TRP A 926 -17.68 -11.56 7.20
CA TRP A 926 -16.90 -10.65 8.04
C TRP A 926 -16.23 -11.38 9.20
N PHE A 927 -16.90 -12.38 9.77
CA PHE A 927 -16.37 -13.15 10.91
C PHE A 927 -15.42 -14.29 10.51
N LEU A 928 -15.07 -14.41 9.22
CA LEU A 928 -14.05 -15.35 8.78
C LEU A 928 -12.65 -14.84 9.14
N ASP A 929 -11.80 -15.72 9.65
CA ASP A 929 -10.38 -15.46 9.90
C ASP A 929 -9.57 -15.66 8.61
N ASP A 930 -9.16 -14.56 7.97
CA ASP A 930 -8.33 -14.59 6.77
C ASP A 930 -6.84 -14.33 7.09
N LEU A 931 -6.45 -14.39 8.37
CA LEU A 931 -5.05 -14.44 8.79
C LEU A 931 -4.71 -15.85 9.30
N ARG A 932 -3.45 -16.25 9.16
CA ARG A 932 -2.97 -17.52 9.74
C ARG A 932 -2.26 -17.22 11.05
N PRO A 933 -2.17 -18.18 11.98
CA PRO A 933 -1.38 -18.02 13.19
C PRO A 933 0.03 -17.55 12.89
N THR A 934 0.51 -16.59 13.65
CA THR A 934 1.93 -16.22 13.70
C THR A 934 2.72 -17.42 14.20
N LEU A 935 3.82 -17.75 13.51
CA LEU A 935 4.73 -18.83 13.89
C LEU A 935 6.17 -18.39 13.63
N VAL A 936 6.98 -18.35 14.67
CA VAL A 936 8.41 -18.09 14.62
C VAL A 936 9.18 -19.31 15.10
N VAL A 937 10.15 -19.79 14.31
CA VAL A 937 11.15 -20.77 14.75
C VAL A 937 12.41 -20.00 15.13
N ALA A 938 12.60 -19.82 16.43
CA ALA A 938 13.65 -18.97 16.97
C ALA A 938 15.00 -19.69 17.16
N SER A 939 14.98 -21.02 17.30
CA SER A 939 16.18 -21.85 17.31
C SER A 939 15.88 -23.19 16.63
N PRO A 940 16.62 -23.57 15.56
CA PRO A 940 17.59 -22.75 14.85
C PRO A 940 16.91 -21.61 14.11
N ARG A 941 17.57 -20.44 14.04
CA ARG A 941 17.06 -19.27 13.29
C ARG A 941 17.68 -19.21 11.89
N GLU A 942 18.99 -19.30 11.83
CA GLU A 942 19.76 -19.20 10.60
C GLU A 942 20.00 -20.59 9.99
N ARG A 943 20.26 -20.61 8.68
CA ARG A 943 20.75 -21.80 7.99
C ARG A 943 22.12 -22.20 8.54
N HIS A 944 23.06 -21.25 8.57
CA HIS A 944 24.42 -21.50 8.98
C HIS A 944 24.57 -21.19 10.47
N ILE A 945 24.68 -22.23 11.30
CA ILE A 945 24.88 -22.07 12.74
C ILE A 945 26.37 -22.10 13.07
N SER A 946 26.78 -21.38 14.11
CA SER A 946 28.19 -21.30 14.55
C SER A 946 28.58 -22.39 15.54
N GLU A 947 27.60 -22.99 16.21
CA GLU A 947 27.78 -24.08 17.16
C GLU A 947 26.71 -25.14 16.91
N PRO A 948 26.94 -26.42 17.24
CA PRO A 948 25.92 -27.45 17.14
C PRO A 948 24.64 -27.05 17.90
N LEU A 949 23.48 -27.27 17.28
CA LEU A 949 22.18 -26.91 17.82
C LEU A 949 21.97 -27.59 19.18
N GLN A 950 21.69 -26.79 20.21
CA GLN A 950 21.50 -27.28 21.59
C GLN A 950 20.05 -27.23 22.05
N GLU A 951 19.17 -26.52 21.33
CA GLU A 951 17.76 -26.35 21.69
C GLU A 951 16.94 -26.10 20.43
N ILE A 952 15.72 -26.63 20.40
CA ILE A 952 14.68 -26.21 19.45
C ILE A 952 13.72 -25.28 20.18
N ARG A 953 13.45 -24.11 19.60
CA ARG A 953 12.56 -23.09 20.19
C ARG A 953 11.65 -22.49 19.14
N PHE A 954 10.36 -22.40 19.45
CA PHE A 954 9.38 -21.72 18.61
C PHE A 954 8.34 -20.99 19.44
N GLY A 955 7.72 -19.96 18.87
CA GLY A 955 6.55 -19.31 19.45
C GLY A 955 5.44 -19.17 18.42
N ALA A 956 4.20 -19.18 18.90
CA ALA A 956 3.03 -19.18 18.05
C ALA A 956 1.84 -18.51 18.71
N PHE A 957 1.09 -17.73 17.93
CA PHE A 957 -0.09 -17.03 18.43
C PHE A 957 -1.09 -16.83 17.30
N ASP A 958 -2.38 -16.90 17.64
CA ASP A 958 -3.45 -16.45 16.75
C ASP A 958 -4.33 -15.44 17.48
N TYR A 959 -4.56 -14.31 16.82
CA TYR A 959 -5.17 -13.15 17.44
C TYR A 959 -6.69 -13.16 17.40
N TYR A 960 -7.31 -13.90 16.47
CA TYR A 960 -8.75 -13.82 16.25
C TYR A 960 -9.49 -15.10 16.68
N THR A 961 -9.19 -16.24 16.07
CA THR A 961 -9.85 -17.51 16.40
C THR A 961 -9.12 -18.34 17.46
N ALA A 962 -7.95 -17.87 17.90
CA ALA A 962 -7.06 -18.49 18.87
C ALA A 962 -6.37 -19.75 18.35
N LEU A 963 -5.22 -20.07 18.97
CA LEU A 963 -4.39 -21.21 18.62
C LEU A 963 -5.08 -22.54 18.99
N ASP A 964 -5.05 -23.53 18.10
CA ASP A 964 -5.35 -24.93 18.39
C ASP A 964 -4.06 -25.68 18.74
N GLU A 965 -3.66 -25.55 20.00
CA GLU A 965 -2.44 -26.15 20.51
C GLU A 965 -2.42 -27.68 20.36
N ALA A 966 -3.57 -28.34 20.41
CA ALA A 966 -3.68 -29.80 20.32
C ALA A 966 -3.31 -30.35 18.95
N ARG A 967 -3.32 -29.50 17.91
CA ARG A 967 -2.90 -29.85 16.55
C ARG A 967 -1.49 -29.39 16.20
N THR A 968 -0.77 -28.78 17.14
CA THR A 968 0.64 -28.44 16.96
C THR A 968 1.45 -29.69 16.65
N SER A 969 2.28 -29.62 15.60
CA SER A 969 3.14 -30.72 15.17
C SER A 969 4.57 -30.22 15.00
N VAL A 970 5.51 -30.96 15.57
CA VAL A 970 6.94 -30.71 15.43
C VAL A 970 7.62 -31.99 14.97
N ILE A 971 8.31 -31.93 13.83
CA ILE A 971 8.99 -33.07 13.22
C ILE A 971 10.42 -32.67 12.87
N ALA A 972 11.38 -33.56 13.14
CA ALA A 972 12.77 -33.42 12.70
C ALA A 972 13.19 -34.58 11.79
N ASP A 973 14.12 -34.33 10.86
CA ASP A 973 14.71 -35.37 10.00
C ASP A 973 15.90 -36.12 10.64
N PHE A 974 16.14 -35.89 11.94
CA PHE A 974 17.14 -36.57 12.77
C PHE A 974 16.55 -37.10 14.08
N GLU A 975 17.29 -37.96 14.77
CA GLU A 975 16.87 -38.54 16.06
C GLU A 975 16.92 -37.50 17.18
N ILE A 976 15.87 -37.42 18.01
CA ILE A 976 15.81 -36.54 19.18
C ILE A 976 15.36 -37.35 20.39
N GLN A 977 16.19 -37.40 21.43
CA GLN A 977 15.88 -38.04 22.73
C GLN A 977 15.30 -39.46 22.57
N GLY A 978 15.92 -40.27 21.70
CA GLY A 978 15.51 -41.66 21.42
C GLY A 978 14.29 -41.81 20.49
N ARG A 979 13.73 -40.71 19.96
CA ARG A 979 12.71 -40.74 18.92
C ARG A 979 13.35 -40.70 17.54
N PRO A 980 13.08 -41.69 16.66
CA PRO A 980 13.67 -41.71 15.32
C PRO A 980 13.23 -40.52 14.47
N ALA A 981 14.04 -40.15 13.49
CA ALA A 981 13.70 -39.15 12.47
C ALA A 981 12.28 -39.35 11.91
N GLY A 982 11.54 -38.26 11.74
CA GLY A 982 10.14 -38.26 11.28
C GLY A 982 9.10 -38.54 12.37
N SER A 983 9.51 -38.76 13.63
CA SER A 983 8.57 -38.89 14.74
C SER A 983 7.96 -37.53 15.11
N GLU A 984 6.73 -37.55 15.63
CA GLU A 984 6.14 -36.39 16.30
C GLU A 984 6.90 -36.07 17.59
N LEU A 985 7.09 -34.78 17.89
CA LEU A 985 7.91 -34.26 18.98
C LEU A 985 7.17 -33.25 19.85
N ALA A 986 5.99 -32.77 19.46
CA ALA A 986 5.28 -31.68 20.14
C ALA A 986 5.09 -31.93 21.66
N ASP A 987 4.87 -33.18 22.08
CA ASP A 987 4.69 -33.54 23.49
C ASP A 987 5.99 -33.49 24.33
N LEU A 988 7.16 -33.32 23.70
CA LEU A 988 8.43 -33.09 24.40
C LEU A 988 8.65 -31.60 24.74
N PHE A 989 7.94 -30.69 24.07
CA PHE A 989 8.12 -29.25 24.29
C PHE A 989 7.41 -28.78 25.54
N VAL A 990 8.02 -27.81 26.23
CA VAL A 990 7.42 -27.14 27.38
C VAL A 990 7.27 -25.66 27.06
N GLU A 991 6.12 -25.09 27.40
CA GLU A 991 5.91 -23.64 27.34
C GLU A 991 6.83 -22.98 28.38
N SER A 992 7.88 -22.31 27.88
CA SER A 992 8.91 -21.67 28.68
C SER A 992 8.55 -20.23 29.05
N HIS A 993 7.79 -19.55 28.19
CA HIS A 993 7.26 -18.21 28.35
C HIS A 993 5.89 -18.13 27.64
N ASP A 994 5.15 -17.05 27.84
CA ASP A 994 3.85 -16.81 27.20
C ASP A 994 3.92 -17.06 25.69
N ARG A 995 3.30 -18.17 25.24
CA ARG A 995 3.28 -18.60 23.83
C ARG A 995 4.64 -18.93 23.22
N VAL A 996 5.60 -19.36 24.03
CA VAL A 996 6.94 -19.79 23.59
C VAL A 996 7.28 -21.17 24.12
N TRP A 997 7.50 -22.12 23.22
CA TRP A 997 7.83 -23.51 23.52
C TRP A 997 9.30 -23.81 23.23
N ALA A 998 9.93 -24.57 24.12
CA ALA A 998 11.33 -24.96 24.00
C ALA A 998 11.57 -26.44 24.32
N LEU A 999 12.57 -27.01 23.65
CA LEU A 999 13.07 -28.36 23.84
C LEU A 999 14.61 -28.34 23.84
N PRO A 1000 15.25 -28.39 25.02
CA PRO A 1000 16.69 -28.61 25.12
C PRO A 1000 17.08 -29.99 24.55
N LEU A 1001 18.13 -30.04 23.76
CA LEU A 1001 18.62 -31.26 23.13
C LEU A 1001 19.65 -31.94 24.04
N GLU A 1002 19.44 -33.23 24.35
CA GLU A 1002 20.41 -34.02 25.13
C GLU A 1002 21.72 -34.27 24.37
N THR A 1003 21.64 -34.31 23.04
CA THR A 1003 22.79 -34.45 22.14
C THR A 1003 22.74 -33.31 21.12
N PRO A 1004 23.78 -32.46 21.04
CA PRO A 1004 23.80 -31.37 20.07
C PRO A 1004 23.80 -31.88 18.62
N VAL A 1005 23.16 -31.13 17.72
CA VAL A 1005 22.96 -31.52 16.31
C VAL A 1005 23.63 -30.52 15.38
N SER A 1006 24.50 -30.99 14.49
CA SER A 1006 25.24 -30.12 13.58
C SER A 1006 24.50 -29.78 12.30
N SER A 1007 23.48 -30.53 11.90
CA SER A 1007 22.70 -30.24 10.68
C SER A 1007 21.38 -30.99 10.69
N GLY A 1008 20.37 -30.44 10.06
CA GLY A 1008 19.08 -31.11 9.86
C GLY A 1008 17.98 -30.16 9.42
N THR A 1009 16.76 -30.69 9.38
CA THR A 1009 15.54 -29.96 9.05
C THR A 1009 14.53 -30.14 10.17
N ILE A 1010 14.00 -29.03 10.66
CA ILE A 1010 12.89 -29.01 11.63
C ILE A 1010 11.67 -28.44 10.95
N THR A 1011 10.55 -29.15 11.02
CA THR A 1011 9.24 -28.67 10.59
C THR A 1011 8.39 -28.38 11.82
N VAL A 1012 7.90 -27.16 11.95
CA VAL A 1012 6.86 -26.79 12.93
C VAL A 1012 5.59 -26.42 12.18
N THR A 1013 4.46 -26.97 12.61
CA THR A 1013 3.13 -26.68 12.07
C THR A 1013 2.18 -26.34 13.20
N VAL A 1014 1.46 -25.23 13.08
CA VAL A 1014 0.44 -24.79 14.02
C VAL A 1014 -0.87 -24.50 13.29
N TYR A 1015 -1.98 -24.54 14.03
CA TYR A 1015 -3.32 -24.26 13.52
C TYR A 1015 -4.02 -23.26 14.44
N ASP A 1016 -4.92 -22.44 13.90
CA ASP A 1016 -5.95 -21.77 14.69
C ASP A 1016 -7.19 -22.67 14.86
N GLN A 1017 -8.19 -22.20 15.64
CA GLN A 1017 -9.46 -22.92 15.83
C GLN A 1017 -10.33 -22.95 14.57
N GLN A 1018 -10.11 -22.06 13.60
CA GLN A 1018 -10.77 -22.13 12.28
C GLN A 1018 -10.17 -23.23 11.39
N GLY A 1019 -8.93 -23.65 11.68
CA GLY A 1019 -8.16 -24.59 10.90
C GLY A 1019 -7.21 -23.95 9.88
N ASN A 1020 -6.95 -22.63 9.94
CA ASN A 1020 -5.85 -22.04 9.18
C ASN A 1020 -4.52 -22.53 9.72
N GLN A 1021 -3.63 -22.90 8.81
CA GLN A 1021 -2.37 -23.55 9.12
C GLN A 1021 -1.20 -22.64 8.80
N THR A 1022 -0.28 -22.49 9.75
CA THR A 1022 1.06 -21.97 9.46
C THR A 1022 2.08 -23.08 9.62
N ARG A 1023 2.91 -23.26 8.60
CA ARG A 1023 4.00 -24.24 8.58
C ARG A 1023 5.33 -23.54 8.30
N ARG A 1024 6.36 -23.93 9.05
CA ARG A 1024 7.74 -23.49 8.86
C ARG A 1024 8.65 -24.70 8.77
N GLU A 1025 9.40 -24.79 7.69
CA GLU A 1025 10.53 -25.70 7.57
C GLU A 1025 11.81 -24.89 7.77
N ARG A 1026 12.67 -25.34 8.68
CA ARG A 1026 13.97 -24.75 8.93
C ARG A 1026 15.05 -25.78 8.74
N TYR A 1027 15.75 -25.67 7.62
CA TYR A 1027 17.01 -26.35 7.36
C TYR A 1027 18.16 -25.57 7.97
N PHE A 1028 19.08 -26.28 8.62
CA PHE A 1028 20.29 -25.71 9.19
C PHE A 1028 21.49 -26.66 9.05
N GLU A 1029 22.69 -26.08 9.09
CA GLU A 1029 23.97 -26.77 9.06
C GLU A 1029 25.05 -25.95 9.79
N LEU A 1030 25.96 -26.64 10.46
CA LEU A 1030 27.11 -26.07 11.14
C LEU A 1030 28.06 -25.51 10.08
N SER A 1031 28.46 -24.26 10.27
CA SER A 1031 29.46 -23.61 9.42
C SER A 1031 30.81 -24.34 9.55
N ASP A 1032 31.51 -24.52 8.43
CA ASP A 1032 32.83 -25.16 8.37
C ASP A 1032 33.94 -24.36 9.08
#